data_AF-A0A7Y4XYK2-F1
#
_entry.id   AF-A0A7Y4XYK2-F1
#
_cell.length_a   1.000
_cell.length_b   1.000
_cell.length_c   1.000
_cell.angle_alpha   90.00
_cell.angle_beta   90.00
_cell.angle_gamma   90.00
#
_symmetry.space_group_name_H-M   'P 1'
#
loop_
_entity.id
_entity.type
_entity.pdbx_description
1 polymer ?
#
loop_
_entity_poly.entity_id
_entity_poly.type
_entity_poly.pdbx_seq_one_letter_code
_entity_poly.pdbx_strand_id
1 'polypeptide(L)'
;MRLECGQFLLSVLIATTVLSTATLAADSNPPKTVGTERQRYQKDGITIDFSLKSVDQSSGFTAGGNAIATFQVSDTQQKRPLTGLRPRAWFAARLSEMVSSETTCSDKIRTLVGGGLTAKADIDLNSYLLLMLNHDKTVSFINPQVAFKSTKMESIVELPSVGADWVQSPDKHFVYISMPDQSAVAVINTLSRRLLTTISTGSNTKPTRVVMQPDGRIVWVGLDDSTSVAAIDIATNKFAATIAVGNGLHNLVPTSDSRFVYVSNSKDDTISAIDTQTLTKVADIKVGKTPMAMAYGNASQLVYVAALNGEKISAIDPQTQKIAADIPAQKGIMALRFEPKGRFAFAVNQIDSTVSVLDSATNKLIATTAVVKEPDQVIFTDNYAYIRGLGSEKFSLIDLDNARKGSLQPVDIQAGRLAPETEADQIGIAPMMVATPDGNSVMIANAPDRMTYFYQEGMMAPMGTLSNYKRLPRGVMIIDQSLTESAPGIYTAAVRLPHAGRFDVPVLLDQPRVIHCFQVSVTENPNQPKVPLKEAIEINRVPDDAPIIPHHLHTLRFRITDPLTHQAITGLGVSTLAFRVPGTWQKRNTLKETGEGVYEWQAIFPEPGVYKILFNVPSRKIRWVDSPAQALTVIAKPDDQTVTESNGLGKMRATDEQ
;
A
#
# COMPACT_ATOMS: atom_id res chain seq x y z
N MET A 1 12.46 62.67 -44.86
CA MET A 1 13.79 62.10 -45.20
C MET A 1 13.52 60.61 -45.42
N ARG A 2 13.71 59.99 -46.61
CA ARG A 2 14.88 59.99 -47.52
C ARG A 2 16.18 59.61 -46.79
N LEU A 3 16.99 58.62 -47.19
CA LEU A 3 16.91 57.78 -48.40
C LEU A 3 16.85 56.27 -48.08
N GLU A 4 17.42 55.42 -48.94
CA GLU A 4 16.95 54.05 -49.24
C GLU A 4 18.14 53.06 -49.43
N CYS A 5 18.04 51.74 -49.72
CA CYS A 5 17.12 50.94 -50.55
C CYS A 5 17.21 49.42 -50.16
N GLY A 6 16.51 48.43 -50.75
CA GLY A 6 15.62 48.40 -51.90
C GLY A 6 14.86 47.05 -52.04
N GLN A 7 13.97 46.94 -53.04
CA GLN A 7 13.07 45.78 -53.26
C GLN A 7 13.73 44.67 -54.10
N PHE A 8 13.17 43.44 -54.07
CA PHE A 8 12.58 42.81 -55.27
C PHE A 8 11.72 41.57 -54.92
N LEU A 9 10.82 41.17 -55.83
CA LEU A 9 9.91 40.02 -55.73
C LEU A 9 9.65 39.43 -57.14
N LEU A 10 9.10 38.21 -57.19
CA LEU A 10 8.58 37.47 -58.36
C LEU A 10 9.59 36.79 -59.34
N SER A 11 9.90 35.53 -59.02
CA SER A 11 9.44 34.29 -59.71
C SER A 11 9.83 33.90 -61.15
N VAL A 12 9.88 32.56 -61.34
CA VAL A 12 9.74 31.73 -62.57
C VAL A 12 10.96 31.56 -63.51
N LEU A 13 11.61 30.38 -63.49
CA LEU A 13 11.40 29.34 -64.52
C LEU A 13 11.94 27.94 -64.13
N ILE A 14 11.67 26.95 -65.00
CA ILE A 14 11.79 25.50 -64.76
C ILE A 14 13.11 24.92 -65.29
N ALA A 15 13.67 23.91 -64.60
CA ALA A 15 14.56 22.92 -65.20
C ALA A 15 14.37 21.53 -64.55
N THR A 16 14.37 20.46 -65.35
CA THR A 16 14.14 19.07 -64.93
C THR A 16 15.43 18.27 -64.79
N THR A 17 15.51 17.38 -63.79
CA THR A 17 16.45 16.25 -63.76
C THR A 17 15.77 14.98 -63.20
N VAL A 18 16.33 13.81 -63.57
CA VAL A 18 15.68 12.49 -63.48
C VAL A 18 16.09 11.73 -62.20
N LEU A 19 15.29 10.74 -61.81
CA LEU A 19 15.47 9.85 -60.65
C LEU A 19 16.88 9.25 -60.56
N SER A 20 17.36 9.09 -59.33
CA SER A 20 18.27 8.02 -58.95
C SER A 20 17.71 7.32 -57.70
N THR A 21 17.46 6.02 -57.80
CA THR A 21 16.86 5.22 -56.71
C THR A 21 17.94 4.64 -55.81
N ALA A 22 18.18 5.27 -54.65
CA ALA A 22 19.02 4.73 -53.60
C ALA A 22 18.17 4.11 -52.48
N THR A 23 18.02 2.79 -52.47
CA THR A 23 17.37 2.05 -51.38
C THR A 23 18.29 2.00 -50.16
N LEU A 24 18.01 2.84 -49.15
CA LEU A 24 18.54 2.70 -47.80
C LEU A 24 17.49 2.02 -46.91
N ALA A 25 17.89 0.98 -46.19
CA ALA A 25 17.00 0.25 -45.29
C ALA A 25 16.68 1.11 -44.06
N ALA A 26 15.39 1.25 -43.75
CA ALA A 26 14.91 2.03 -42.60
C ALA A 26 14.93 1.19 -41.31
N ASP A 27 16.12 0.87 -40.78
CA ASP A 27 16.27 0.32 -39.42
C ASP A 27 16.34 1.46 -38.39
N SER A 28 15.23 2.18 -38.24
CA SER A 28 15.09 3.35 -37.37
C SER A 28 14.37 3.01 -36.07
N ASN A 29 15.02 2.22 -35.21
CA ASN A 29 14.61 2.16 -33.80
C ASN A 29 14.74 3.57 -33.19
N PRO A 30 13.70 4.11 -32.52
CA PRO A 30 13.77 5.44 -31.93
C PRO A 30 14.82 5.46 -30.80
N PRO A 31 15.52 6.60 -30.59
CA PRO A 31 16.58 6.69 -29.60
C PRO A 31 16.04 6.39 -28.20
N LYS A 32 16.73 5.50 -27.47
CA LYS A 32 16.38 5.13 -26.09
C LYS A 32 16.38 6.38 -25.21
N THR A 33 15.20 6.79 -24.77
CA THR A 33 15.03 7.90 -23.84
C THR A 33 15.58 7.49 -22.46
N VAL A 34 16.58 8.24 -21.98
CA VAL A 34 17.19 7.97 -20.66
C VAL A 34 16.09 8.01 -19.59
N GLY A 35 16.01 6.96 -18.78
CA GLY A 35 14.99 6.84 -17.73
C GLY A 35 13.59 6.44 -18.22
N THR A 36 13.42 5.90 -19.43
CA THR A 36 12.16 5.23 -19.82
C THR A 36 12.46 3.90 -20.54
N GLU A 37 11.87 2.81 -20.04
CA GLU A 37 11.90 1.48 -20.66
C GLU A 37 10.47 1.11 -21.08
N ARG A 38 10.30 0.46 -22.25
CA ARG A 38 9.00 0.07 -22.80
C ARG A 38 9.08 -1.29 -23.47
N GLN A 39 8.06 -2.12 -23.26
CA GLN A 39 7.88 -3.43 -23.90
C GLN A 39 6.40 -3.66 -24.20
N ARG A 40 6.11 -4.42 -25.26
CA ARG A 40 4.75 -4.81 -25.65
C ARG A 40 4.62 -6.33 -25.62
N TYR A 41 3.54 -6.79 -25.00
CA TYR A 41 3.01 -8.14 -25.16
C TYR A 41 1.71 -8.08 -25.98
N GLN A 42 1.50 -9.06 -26.85
CA GLN A 42 0.32 -9.15 -27.72
C GLN A 42 0.02 -10.63 -28.02
N LYS A 43 -1.05 -11.17 -27.43
CA LYS A 43 -1.47 -12.58 -27.59
C LYS A 43 -2.96 -12.70 -27.28
N ASP A 44 -3.65 -13.68 -27.88
CA ASP A 44 -5.02 -14.09 -27.52
C ASP A 44 -6.06 -12.94 -27.47
N GLY A 45 -5.90 -11.96 -28.37
CA GLY A 45 -6.75 -10.77 -28.46
C GLY A 45 -6.35 -9.61 -27.53
N ILE A 46 -5.37 -9.79 -26.64
CA ILE A 46 -4.99 -8.80 -25.61
C ILE A 46 -3.62 -8.21 -25.88
N THR A 47 -3.53 -6.89 -25.81
CA THR A 47 -2.28 -6.12 -25.86
C THR A 47 -1.99 -5.53 -24.48
N ILE A 48 -0.79 -5.77 -23.96
CA ILE A 48 -0.26 -5.15 -22.73
C ILE A 48 0.99 -4.36 -23.10
N ASP A 49 0.90 -3.03 -23.04
CA ASP A 49 2.05 -2.14 -23.11
C ASP A 49 2.58 -1.88 -21.69
N PHE A 50 3.72 -2.50 -21.36
CA PHE A 50 4.48 -2.19 -20.14
C PHE A 50 5.41 -1.01 -20.39
N SER A 51 5.48 -0.10 -19.43
CA SER A 51 6.57 0.85 -19.33
C SER A 51 7.01 1.09 -17.90
N LEU A 52 8.30 1.34 -17.73
CA LEU A 52 8.90 1.84 -16.51
C LEU A 52 9.43 3.24 -16.81
N LYS A 53 9.13 4.22 -15.94
CA LYS A 53 9.64 5.59 -16.06
C LYS A 53 10.32 6.01 -14.77
N SER A 54 11.58 6.46 -14.84
CA SER A 54 12.32 6.98 -13.70
C SER A 54 11.72 8.32 -13.24
N VAL A 55 11.56 8.49 -11.93
CA VAL A 55 11.17 9.78 -11.33
C VAL A 55 12.34 10.75 -11.45
N ASP A 56 13.55 10.26 -11.16
CA ASP A 56 14.82 10.99 -11.19
C ASP A 56 15.42 10.98 -12.61
N GLN A 57 14.68 11.60 -13.56
CA GLN A 57 14.82 11.48 -15.02
C GLN A 57 16.24 11.67 -15.60
N SER A 58 17.14 12.32 -14.87
CA SER A 58 18.54 12.55 -15.27
C SER A 58 19.45 11.31 -15.16
N SER A 59 19.07 10.28 -14.41
CA SER A 59 19.97 9.19 -13.99
C SER A 59 19.68 7.80 -14.57
N GLY A 60 18.56 7.61 -15.26
CA GLY A 60 18.12 6.28 -15.70
C GLY A 60 17.47 5.48 -14.57
N PHE A 61 17.66 4.15 -14.56
CA PHE A 61 17.19 3.25 -13.51
C PHE A 61 18.37 2.83 -12.65
N THR A 62 18.56 3.48 -11.50
CA THR A 62 19.69 3.21 -10.60
C THR A 62 19.23 2.53 -9.30
N ALA A 63 20.16 1.82 -8.66
CA ALA A 63 19.94 1.23 -7.33
C ALA A 63 19.46 2.28 -6.31
N GLY A 64 18.40 1.96 -5.58
CA GLY A 64 17.72 2.86 -4.65
C GLY A 64 17.04 4.08 -5.29
N GLY A 65 16.93 4.14 -6.61
CA GLY A 65 16.12 5.12 -7.34
C GLY A 65 14.62 4.78 -7.31
N ASN A 66 13.79 5.77 -7.62
CA ASN A 66 12.34 5.62 -7.68
C ASN A 66 11.86 5.67 -9.14
N ALA A 67 10.89 4.83 -9.49
CA ALA A 67 10.28 4.78 -10.82
C ALA A 67 8.77 4.53 -10.72
N ILE A 68 8.05 4.75 -11.81
CA ILE A 68 6.62 4.42 -11.95
C ILE A 68 6.52 3.29 -12.97
N ALA A 69 5.98 2.15 -12.53
CA ALA A 69 5.61 1.04 -13.40
C ALA A 69 4.19 1.26 -13.92
N THR A 70 3.99 1.13 -15.23
CA THR A 70 2.71 1.35 -15.91
C THR A 70 2.42 0.17 -16.83
N PHE A 71 1.21 -0.37 -16.75
CA PHE A 71 0.69 -1.43 -17.62
C PHE A 71 -0.58 -0.92 -18.28
N GLN A 72 -0.51 -0.63 -19.58
CA GLN A 72 -1.68 -0.26 -20.38
C GLN A 72 -2.25 -1.52 -21.05
N VAL A 73 -3.50 -1.87 -20.72
CA VAL A 73 -4.17 -3.11 -21.17
C VAL A 73 -5.31 -2.76 -22.12
N SER A 74 -5.33 -3.38 -23.30
CA SER A 74 -6.30 -3.08 -24.36
C SER A 74 -6.65 -4.30 -25.22
N ASP A 75 -7.84 -4.25 -25.84
CA ASP A 75 -8.22 -5.14 -26.93
C ASP A 75 -7.35 -4.88 -28.17
N THR A 76 -6.87 -5.94 -28.81
CA THR A 76 -5.89 -5.88 -29.89
C THR A 76 -6.47 -5.45 -31.24
N GLN A 77 -7.77 -5.71 -31.49
CA GLN A 77 -8.41 -5.37 -32.76
C GLN A 77 -8.94 -3.93 -32.75
N GLN A 78 -9.67 -3.57 -31.69
CA GLN A 78 -10.35 -2.30 -31.51
C GLN A 78 -9.46 -1.23 -30.85
N LYS A 79 -8.32 -1.63 -30.25
CA LYS A 79 -7.46 -0.76 -29.39
C LYS A 79 -8.21 -0.12 -28.22
N ARG A 80 -9.33 -0.74 -27.82
CA ARG A 80 -10.19 -0.28 -26.72
C ARG A 80 -9.50 -0.60 -25.39
N PRO A 81 -9.37 0.36 -24.45
CA PRO A 81 -8.84 0.06 -23.12
C PRO A 81 -9.74 -0.92 -22.37
N LEU A 82 -9.13 -1.82 -21.59
CA LEU A 82 -9.83 -2.79 -20.76
C LEU A 82 -9.79 -2.33 -19.29
N THR A 83 -10.93 -1.85 -18.81
CA THR A 83 -11.13 -1.18 -17.52
C THR A 83 -11.65 -2.12 -16.43
N GLY A 84 -11.38 -1.81 -15.17
CA GLY A 84 -11.88 -2.59 -14.02
C GLY A 84 -11.16 -3.92 -13.82
N LEU A 85 -10.02 -4.14 -14.48
CA LEU A 85 -9.18 -5.31 -14.27
C LEU A 85 -8.41 -5.17 -12.95
N ARG A 86 -8.01 -6.30 -12.37
CA ARG A 86 -7.07 -6.34 -11.23
C ARG A 86 -5.76 -7.01 -11.66
N PRO A 87 -4.93 -6.35 -12.50
CA PRO A 87 -3.65 -6.91 -12.92
C PRO A 87 -2.72 -7.11 -11.74
N ARG A 88 -2.05 -8.26 -11.72
CA ARG A 88 -1.13 -8.66 -10.67
C ARG A 88 0.30 -8.68 -11.20
N ALA A 89 1.22 -8.02 -10.52
CA ALA A 89 2.59 -7.88 -11.00
C ALA A 89 3.64 -7.87 -9.88
N TRP A 90 4.87 -8.22 -10.25
CA TRP A 90 6.02 -8.31 -9.35
C TRP A 90 7.30 -7.85 -10.07
N PHE A 91 8.36 -7.57 -9.31
CA PHE A 91 9.74 -7.54 -9.81
C PHE A 91 10.53 -8.61 -9.08
N ALA A 92 11.22 -9.49 -9.81
CA ALA A 92 12.03 -10.57 -9.27
C ALA A 92 13.42 -10.56 -9.90
N ALA A 93 14.46 -10.50 -9.07
CA ALA A 93 15.86 -10.50 -9.47
C ALA A 93 16.18 -11.75 -10.32
N ARG A 94 16.77 -11.53 -11.50
CA ARG A 94 17.13 -12.59 -12.44
C ARG A 94 18.60 -12.96 -12.25
N LEU A 95 18.83 -14.09 -11.58
CA LEU A 95 20.15 -14.68 -11.33
C LEU A 95 20.73 -15.46 -12.53
N SER A 96 19.92 -15.78 -13.54
CA SER A 96 20.35 -16.51 -14.75
C SER A 96 20.51 -15.56 -15.93
N GLU A 97 21.52 -15.78 -16.77
CA GLU A 97 21.68 -15.02 -18.02
C GLU A 97 20.59 -15.31 -19.05
N MET A 98 19.90 -16.45 -18.95
CA MET A 98 18.88 -16.86 -19.92
C MET A 98 17.63 -15.96 -19.86
N VAL A 99 16.98 -15.80 -21.02
CA VAL A 99 15.67 -15.16 -21.15
C VAL A 99 14.59 -16.09 -20.59
N SER A 100 13.68 -15.53 -19.79
CA SER A 100 12.55 -16.24 -19.20
C SER A 100 11.55 -16.70 -20.28
N SER A 101 11.33 -18.01 -20.41
CA SER A 101 10.30 -18.61 -21.27
C SER A 101 8.93 -18.57 -20.62
N GLU A 102 7.86 -18.72 -21.41
CA GLU A 102 6.45 -18.71 -20.93
C GLU A 102 6.24 -19.74 -19.80
N THR A 103 6.83 -20.94 -19.90
CA THR A 103 6.82 -21.96 -18.82
C THR A 103 7.51 -21.46 -17.55
N THR A 104 8.75 -20.96 -17.65
CA THR A 104 9.47 -20.45 -16.46
C THR A 104 8.80 -19.24 -15.83
N CYS A 105 8.10 -18.43 -16.62
CA CYS A 105 7.30 -17.31 -16.14
C CYS A 105 6.06 -17.79 -15.37
N SER A 106 5.35 -18.79 -15.92
CA SER A 106 4.21 -19.46 -15.26
C SER A 106 4.62 -20.06 -13.91
N ASP A 107 5.79 -20.73 -13.84
CA ASP A 107 6.28 -21.30 -12.58
C ASP A 107 6.75 -20.24 -11.58
N LYS A 108 7.32 -19.11 -12.04
CA LYS A 108 7.58 -17.94 -11.18
C LYS A 108 6.28 -17.37 -10.60
N ILE A 109 5.26 -17.14 -11.43
CA ILE A 109 3.96 -16.62 -10.97
C ILE A 109 3.27 -17.60 -10.03
N ARG A 110 3.24 -18.91 -10.35
CA ARG A 110 2.72 -19.95 -9.44
C ARG A 110 3.43 -19.93 -8.09
N THR A 111 4.75 -19.72 -8.09
CA THR A 111 5.55 -19.63 -6.86
C THR A 111 5.18 -18.40 -6.04
N LEU A 112 5.17 -17.21 -6.67
CA LEU A 112 4.86 -15.92 -6.04
C LEU A 112 3.41 -15.87 -5.51
N VAL A 113 2.43 -16.27 -6.34
CA VAL A 113 1.01 -16.37 -5.94
C VAL A 113 0.79 -17.40 -4.84
N GLY A 114 1.61 -18.45 -4.80
CA GLY A 114 1.56 -19.49 -3.76
C GLY A 114 2.07 -19.07 -2.37
N GLY A 115 2.66 -17.86 -2.22
CA GLY A 115 2.95 -17.26 -0.92
C GLY A 115 3.91 -18.02 0.00
N GLY A 116 4.68 -18.98 -0.53
CA GLY A 116 5.58 -19.82 0.28
C GLY A 116 6.76 -19.05 0.88
N LEU A 117 7.36 -19.57 1.96
CA LEU A 117 8.45 -18.95 2.74
C LEU A 117 9.70 -18.52 1.96
N THR A 118 9.85 -18.93 0.69
CA THR A 118 10.97 -18.58 -0.20
C THR A 118 10.50 -17.96 -1.52
N ALA A 119 9.25 -17.51 -1.58
CA ALA A 119 8.58 -16.97 -2.76
C ALA A 119 8.31 -15.46 -2.63
N LYS A 120 9.27 -14.70 -2.11
CA LYS A 120 9.15 -13.25 -2.06
C LYS A 120 9.71 -12.63 -3.35
N ALA A 121 8.95 -11.73 -3.96
CA ALA A 121 9.47 -10.79 -4.94
C ALA A 121 10.28 -9.68 -4.25
N ASP A 122 11.20 -9.07 -4.99
CA ASP A 122 11.96 -7.90 -4.56
C ASP A 122 11.08 -6.65 -4.49
N ILE A 123 10.07 -6.58 -5.37
CA ILE A 123 8.96 -5.61 -5.32
C ILE A 123 7.66 -6.36 -5.65
N ASP A 124 6.61 -6.16 -4.85
CA ASP A 124 5.30 -6.82 -5.02
C ASP A 124 4.20 -5.76 -5.24
N LEU A 125 3.70 -5.66 -6.48
CA LEU A 125 2.71 -4.66 -6.90
C LEU A 125 1.26 -5.12 -6.66
N ASN A 126 1.08 -6.04 -5.71
CA ASN A 126 -0.20 -6.50 -5.18
C ASN A 126 -0.29 -6.23 -3.67
N SER A 127 0.78 -5.72 -3.08
CA SER A 127 0.92 -5.52 -1.64
C SER A 127 0.52 -4.10 -1.22
N TYR A 128 0.22 -3.96 0.06
CA TYR A 128 0.00 -2.67 0.70
C TYR A 128 0.71 -2.66 2.06
N LEU A 129 1.11 -1.49 2.52
CA LEU A 129 1.90 -1.32 3.73
C LEU A 129 1.03 -0.69 4.83
N LEU A 130 0.88 -1.39 5.95
CA LEU A 130 0.11 -0.93 7.10
C LEU A 130 0.98 0.02 7.93
N LEU A 131 0.52 1.25 8.11
CA LEU A 131 1.12 2.24 8.99
C LEU A 131 0.33 2.31 10.29
N MET A 132 1.05 2.32 11.41
CA MET A 132 0.48 2.51 12.74
C MET A 132 1.10 3.74 13.38
N LEU A 133 0.29 4.77 13.68
CA LEU A 133 0.69 5.86 14.55
C LEU A 133 0.59 5.36 15.99
N ASN A 134 1.59 5.62 16.83
CA ASN A 134 1.70 5.04 18.17
C ASN A 134 1.82 6.10 19.28
N HIS A 135 1.41 5.71 20.48
CA HIS A 135 1.54 6.55 21.68
C HIS A 135 2.99 6.78 22.14
N ASP A 136 3.92 5.90 21.78
CA ASP A 136 5.35 6.02 22.14
C ASP A 136 6.12 6.98 21.21
N LYS A 137 5.43 7.93 20.56
CA LYS A 137 5.99 8.86 19.56
C LYS A 137 6.58 8.16 18.33
N THR A 138 6.03 7.04 17.90
CA THR A 138 6.55 6.32 16.72
C THR A 138 5.49 6.08 15.64
N VAL A 139 5.96 5.85 14.41
CA VAL A 139 5.17 5.28 13.31
C VAL A 139 5.74 3.91 12.95
N SER A 140 4.96 2.86 13.20
CA SER A 140 5.25 1.49 12.74
C SER A 140 4.99 1.38 11.24
N PHE A 141 5.94 0.87 10.46
CA PHE A 141 5.74 0.43 9.07
C PHE A 141 5.70 -1.10 9.03
N ILE A 142 4.52 -1.66 8.81
CA ILE A 142 4.23 -3.09 8.94
C ILE A 142 3.77 -3.66 7.59
N ASN A 143 4.48 -4.67 7.10
CA ASN A 143 4.06 -5.49 5.97
C ASN A 143 3.07 -6.56 6.48
N PRO A 144 1.77 -6.50 6.07
CA PRO A 144 0.73 -7.40 6.55
C PRO A 144 0.74 -8.69 5.71
N GLN A 145 1.42 -9.72 6.20
CA GLN A 145 1.35 -11.05 5.60
C GLN A 145 0.00 -11.69 5.95
N VAL A 146 -0.93 -11.72 4.99
CA VAL A 146 -2.27 -12.33 5.17
C VAL A 146 -2.16 -13.86 5.18
N ALA A 147 -1.19 -14.43 4.46
CA ALA A 147 -0.76 -15.81 4.61
C ALA A 147 0.30 -15.93 5.71
N PHE A 148 0.08 -16.87 6.65
CA PHE A 148 0.83 -17.08 7.90
C PHE A 148 0.69 -15.92 8.91
N LYS A 149 0.40 -16.26 10.18
CA LYS A 149 -0.07 -15.34 11.23
C LYS A 149 1.03 -14.43 11.83
N SER A 150 1.89 -13.85 11.01
CA SER A 150 3.01 -13.02 11.43
C SER A 150 3.20 -11.81 10.52
N THR A 151 2.92 -10.62 11.05
CA THR A 151 3.40 -9.35 10.48
C THR A 151 4.92 -9.34 10.34
N LYS A 152 5.44 -8.61 9.34
CA LYS A 152 6.82 -8.14 9.33
C LYS A 152 6.83 -6.62 9.50
N MET A 153 7.13 -6.13 10.70
CA MET A 153 7.58 -4.74 10.86
C MET A 153 8.87 -4.57 10.06
N GLU A 154 8.84 -3.67 9.07
CA GLU A 154 9.96 -3.43 8.16
C GLU A 154 10.77 -2.20 8.57
N SER A 155 10.15 -1.22 9.24
CA SER A 155 10.84 -0.09 9.89
C SER A 155 9.96 0.57 10.96
N ILE A 156 10.60 1.42 11.78
CA ILE A 156 9.93 2.36 12.69
C ILE A 156 10.49 3.75 12.35
N VAL A 157 9.65 4.79 12.37
CA VAL A 157 10.09 6.19 12.36
C VAL A 157 9.76 6.82 13.71
N GLU A 158 10.73 7.44 14.35
CA GLU A 158 10.54 8.20 15.59
C GLU A 158 10.09 9.64 15.29
N LEU A 159 9.22 10.18 16.13
CA LEU A 159 8.68 11.55 16.07
C LEU A 159 9.14 12.36 17.29
N PRO A 160 9.35 13.69 17.18
CA PRO A 160 9.66 14.55 18.33
C PRO A 160 8.60 14.53 19.45
N SER A 161 7.30 14.48 19.10
CA SER A 161 6.19 14.34 20.05
C SER A 161 5.20 13.27 19.59
N VAL A 162 4.14 13.05 20.39
CA VAL A 162 3.05 12.16 19.99
C VAL A 162 2.30 12.83 18.82
N GLY A 163 1.94 12.04 17.81
CA GLY A 163 1.09 12.51 16.72
C GLY A 163 -0.39 12.50 17.11
N ALA A 164 -1.21 13.41 16.57
CA ALA A 164 -2.64 13.45 16.84
C ALA A 164 -3.49 12.94 15.65
N ASP A 165 -3.20 13.41 14.45
CA ASP A 165 -3.88 13.09 13.20
C ASP A 165 -2.85 13.03 12.04
N TRP A 166 -3.25 12.52 10.89
CA TRP A 166 -2.38 12.39 9.74
C TRP A 166 -3.10 12.38 8.38
N VAL A 167 -2.39 12.81 7.33
CA VAL A 167 -2.88 12.73 5.95
C VAL A 167 -1.76 12.37 4.97
N GLN A 168 -2.11 11.58 3.95
CA GLN A 168 -1.21 11.12 2.89
C GLN A 168 -1.29 12.05 1.67
N SER A 169 -0.17 12.30 1.00
CA SER A 169 -0.15 12.97 -0.32
C SER A 169 -0.80 12.10 -1.42
N PRO A 170 -1.42 12.67 -2.46
CA PRO A 170 -2.07 11.88 -3.53
C PRO A 170 -1.11 10.99 -4.32
N ASP A 171 0.16 11.38 -4.43
CA ASP A 171 1.24 10.57 -5.02
C ASP A 171 1.74 9.44 -4.10
N LYS A 172 1.14 9.31 -2.91
CA LYS A 172 1.46 8.34 -1.86
C LYS A 172 2.87 8.47 -1.26
N HIS A 173 3.67 9.45 -1.65
CA HIS A 173 5.08 9.58 -1.26
C HIS A 173 5.31 10.21 0.13
N PHE A 174 4.35 10.98 0.65
CA PHE A 174 4.47 11.68 1.92
C PHE A 174 3.29 11.38 2.85
N VAL A 175 3.57 11.36 4.15
CA VAL A 175 2.55 11.42 5.21
C VAL A 175 2.88 12.60 6.12
N TYR A 176 1.91 13.48 6.29
CA TYR A 176 1.96 14.63 7.16
C TYR A 176 1.27 14.27 8.48
N ILE A 177 1.93 14.49 9.61
CA ILE A 177 1.44 14.09 10.94
C ILE A 177 1.44 15.31 11.86
N SER A 178 0.29 15.68 12.41
CA SER A 178 0.17 16.77 13.37
C SER A 178 0.78 16.40 14.72
N MET A 179 1.54 17.32 15.31
CA MET A 179 2.25 17.13 16.57
C MET A 179 1.87 18.28 17.53
N PRO A 180 0.81 18.11 18.35
CA PRO A 180 0.23 19.19 19.14
C PRO A 180 1.24 19.80 20.12
N ASP A 181 1.88 18.95 20.93
CA ASP A 181 2.84 19.36 21.97
C ASP A 181 4.07 20.08 21.38
N GLN A 182 4.42 19.77 20.13
CA GLN A 182 5.56 20.34 19.42
C GLN A 182 5.22 21.64 18.67
N SER A 183 3.92 21.99 18.56
CA SER A 183 3.41 23.06 17.69
C SER A 183 3.89 22.94 16.23
N ALA A 184 3.92 21.72 15.70
CA ALA A 184 4.49 21.41 14.39
C ALA A 184 3.73 20.30 13.63
N VAL A 185 4.09 20.12 12.35
CA VAL A 185 3.70 18.98 11.51
C VAL A 185 4.97 18.24 11.06
N ALA A 186 5.04 16.93 11.31
CA ALA A 186 6.10 16.07 10.80
C ALA A 186 5.80 15.63 9.36
N VAL A 187 6.83 15.60 8.50
CA VAL A 187 6.72 15.08 7.13
C VAL A 187 7.56 13.80 7.02
N ILE A 188 6.89 12.65 6.88
CA ILE A 188 7.54 11.35 6.63
C ILE A 188 7.47 11.04 5.14
N ASN A 189 8.60 10.63 4.55
CA ASN A 189 8.61 10.04 3.20
C ASN A 189 8.38 8.52 3.28
N THR A 190 7.38 8.01 2.55
CA THR A 190 6.91 6.61 2.63
C THR A 190 7.85 5.62 1.93
N LEU A 191 8.57 6.08 0.89
CA LEU A 191 9.49 5.26 0.11
C LEU A 191 10.83 5.00 0.82
N SER A 192 11.40 6.04 1.42
CA SER A 192 12.64 5.94 2.23
C SER A 192 12.37 5.60 3.69
N ARG A 193 11.12 5.74 4.15
CA ARG A 193 10.62 5.45 5.52
C ARG A 193 11.41 6.21 6.58
N ARG A 194 11.48 7.54 6.39
CA ARG A 194 12.20 8.48 7.25
C ARG A 194 11.39 9.75 7.44
N LEU A 195 11.49 10.33 8.64
CA LEU A 195 11.19 11.73 8.88
C LEU A 195 12.13 12.58 8.00
N LEU A 196 11.57 13.43 7.13
CA LEU A 196 12.34 14.37 6.31
C LEU A 196 12.56 15.70 7.02
N THR A 197 11.49 16.24 7.61
CA THR A 197 11.50 17.57 8.23
C THR A 197 10.31 17.71 9.19
N THR A 198 10.34 18.78 9.98
CA THR A 198 9.26 19.21 10.87
C THR A 198 8.95 20.68 10.58
N ILE A 199 7.71 20.96 10.20
CA ILE A 199 7.23 22.29 9.84
C ILE A 199 6.57 22.89 11.09
N SER A 200 7.19 23.90 11.70
CA SER A 200 6.55 24.64 12.80
C SER A 200 5.31 25.37 12.30
N THR A 201 4.27 25.40 13.13
CA THR A 201 3.03 26.15 12.90
C THR A 201 2.94 27.42 13.76
N GLY A 202 4.03 27.79 14.43
CA GLY A 202 4.09 28.82 15.46
C GLY A 202 4.39 28.23 16.85
N SER A 203 4.12 29.01 17.90
CA SER A 203 4.26 28.59 19.31
C SER A 203 2.89 28.47 19.96
N ASN A 204 2.67 27.42 20.75
CA ASN A 204 1.42 27.15 21.49
C ASN A 204 0.18 27.05 20.60
N THR A 205 0.35 26.65 19.33
CA THR A 205 -0.73 26.59 18.33
C THR A 205 -1.48 25.27 18.33
N LYS A 206 -0.85 24.19 18.84
CA LYS A 206 -1.46 22.86 19.03
C LYS A 206 -2.16 22.34 17.75
N PRO A 207 -1.39 22.03 16.70
CA PRO A 207 -1.94 21.43 15.49
C PRO A 207 -2.59 20.08 15.79
N THR A 208 -3.86 19.91 15.45
CA THR A 208 -4.62 18.66 15.69
C THR A 208 -5.08 18.01 14.39
N ARG A 209 -6.12 18.51 13.72
CA ARG A 209 -6.61 17.95 12.44
C ARG A 209 -5.71 18.33 11.28
N VAL A 210 -5.50 17.39 10.35
CA VAL A 210 -4.83 17.66 9.06
C VAL A 210 -5.63 17.09 7.90
N VAL A 211 -5.81 17.88 6.84
CA VAL A 211 -6.54 17.45 5.64
C VAL A 211 -5.81 17.81 4.36
N MET A 212 -5.97 16.96 3.35
CA MET A 212 -5.43 17.14 2.01
C MET A 212 -6.42 17.96 1.17
N GLN A 213 -5.95 19.03 0.52
CA GLN A 213 -6.71 19.68 -0.53
C GLN A 213 -6.83 18.73 -1.74
N PRO A 214 -8.02 18.52 -2.35
CA PRO A 214 -8.21 17.50 -3.39
C PRO A 214 -7.33 17.65 -4.64
N ASP A 215 -6.85 18.86 -4.96
CA ASP A 215 -5.87 19.12 -6.03
C ASP A 215 -4.42 18.70 -5.69
N GLY A 216 -4.17 18.24 -4.46
CA GLY A 216 -2.86 17.76 -3.99
C GLY A 216 -1.82 18.85 -3.75
N ARG A 217 -2.21 20.12 -3.64
CA ARG A 217 -1.26 21.25 -3.53
C ARG A 217 -1.01 21.71 -2.09
N ILE A 218 -2.02 21.64 -1.23
CA ILE A 218 -1.99 22.17 0.13
C ILE A 218 -2.41 21.12 1.16
N VAL A 219 -1.64 21.00 2.25
CA VAL A 219 -2.12 20.41 3.51
C VAL A 219 -2.64 21.53 4.40
N TRP A 220 -3.89 21.41 4.84
CA TRP A 220 -4.52 22.33 5.78
C TRP A 220 -4.47 21.76 7.21
N VAL A 221 -4.17 22.62 8.19
CA VAL A 221 -3.91 22.23 9.59
C VAL A 221 -4.76 23.06 10.55
N GLY A 222 -5.56 22.40 11.39
CA GLY A 222 -6.32 23.03 12.47
C GLY A 222 -5.46 23.27 13.71
N LEU A 223 -5.48 24.48 14.27
CA LEU A 223 -4.60 24.92 15.36
C LEU A 223 -5.42 25.30 16.62
N ASP A 224 -5.88 24.30 17.38
CA ASP A 224 -7.03 24.37 18.31
C ASP A 224 -6.88 25.32 19.53
N ASP A 225 -5.65 25.69 19.88
CA ASP A 225 -5.37 26.67 20.95
C ASP A 225 -5.04 28.07 20.39
N SER A 226 -5.36 28.32 19.11
CA SER A 226 -5.22 29.61 18.42
C SER A 226 -6.55 30.13 17.84
N THR A 227 -6.50 31.23 17.09
CA THR A 227 -7.60 31.75 16.25
C THR A 227 -7.28 31.63 14.76
N SER A 228 -6.63 30.53 14.36
CA SER A 228 -6.04 30.39 13.02
C SER A 228 -5.98 28.95 12.51
N VAL A 229 -5.80 28.81 11.20
CA VAL A 229 -5.36 27.58 10.55
C VAL A 229 -4.08 27.82 9.76
N ALA A 230 -3.28 26.77 9.57
CA ALA A 230 -2.09 26.82 8.73
C ALA A 230 -2.31 26.10 7.39
N ALA A 231 -1.72 26.66 6.34
CA ALA A 231 -1.55 26.02 5.04
C ALA A 231 -0.08 25.64 4.83
N ILE A 232 0.18 24.42 4.36
CA ILE A 232 1.50 23.88 4.02
C ILE A 232 1.51 23.52 2.53
N ASP A 233 2.46 24.08 1.78
CA ASP A 233 2.67 23.76 0.36
C ASP A 233 3.40 22.43 0.20
N ILE A 234 2.83 21.53 -0.61
CA ILE A 234 3.32 20.16 -0.80
C ILE A 234 4.51 20.12 -1.78
N ALA A 235 4.54 20.99 -2.78
CA ALA A 235 5.62 21.03 -3.77
C ALA A 235 6.99 21.38 -3.16
N THR A 236 7.00 22.21 -2.11
CA THR A 236 8.20 22.64 -1.39
C THR A 236 8.35 22.03 0.00
N ASN A 237 7.30 21.41 0.55
CA ASN A 237 7.19 20.96 1.94
C ASN A 237 7.51 22.07 2.95
N LYS A 238 6.86 23.23 2.77
CA LYS A 238 7.05 24.43 3.61
C LYS A 238 5.73 25.05 4.04
N PHE A 239 5.82 25.82 5.11
CA PHE A 239 4.75 26.69 5.57
C PHE A 239 4.39 27.72 4.49
N ALA A 240 3.11 27.81 4.11
CA ALA A 240 2.61 28.71 3.07
C ALA A 240 1.92 29.94 3.68
N ALA A 241 0.99 29.76 4.62
CA ALA A 241 0.25 30.86 5.25
C ALA A 241 -0.35 30.47 6.61
N THR A 242 -0.56 31.49 7.46
CA THR A 242 -1.50 31.45 8.60
C THR A 242 -2.76 32.23 8.21
N ILE A 243 -3.94 31.62 8.34
CA ILE A 243 -5.22 32.24 7.98
C ILE A 243 -6.05 32.39 9.26
N ALA A 244 -6.52 33.61 9.55
CA ALA A 244 -7.32 33.90 10.74
C ALA A 244 -8.77 33.37 10.61
N VAL A 245 -9.22 32.64 11.63
CA VAL A 245 -10.57 32.06 11.75
C VAL A 245 -11.20 32.51 13.09
N GLY A 246 -12.16 31.77 13.64
CA GLY A 246 -12.68 31.98 14.99
C GLY A 246 -11.90 31.17 16.04
N ASN A 247 -12.51 30.93 17.20
CA ASN A 247 -11.93 30.18 18.32
C ASN A 247 -12.45 28.73 18.36
N GLY A 248 -11.59 27.79 18.75
CA GLY A 248 -12.01 26.46 19.23
C GLY A 248 -11.36 25.30 18.49
N LEU A 249 -12.03 24.14 18.51
CA LEU A 249 -11.58 22.97 17.78
C LEU A 249 -11.82 23.17 16.28
N HIS A 250 -10.76 23.04 15.50
CA HIS A 250 -10.71 23.31 14.07
C HIS A 250 -10.70 22.00 13.28
N ASN A 251 -11.89 21.42 13.08
CA ASN A 251 -12.11 20.45 12.00
C ASN A 251 -12.14 21.18 10.66
N LEU A 252 -11.66 20.53 9.59
CA LEU A 252 -11.50 21.13 8.27
C LEU A 252 -12.13 20.25 7.20
N VAL A 253 -12.81 20.87 6.23
CA VAL A 253 -13.40 20.18 5.08
C VAL A 253 -13.15 21.01 3.80
N PRO A 254 -12.31 20.55 2.86
CA PRO A 254 -12.17 21.16 1.55
C PRO A 254 -13.30 20.74 0.60
N THR A 255 -13.65 21.61 -0.34
CA THR A 255 -14.56 21.27 -1.46
C THR A 255 -13.83 20.45 -2.53
N SER A 256 -14.54 19.59 -3.27
CA SER A 256 -13.92 18.67 -4.25
C SER A 256 -13.25 19.38 -5.43
N ASP A 257 -13.75 20.57 -5.79
CA ASP A 257 -13.15 21.47 -6.79
C ASP A 257 -11.91 22.23 -6.26
N SER A 258 -11.55 22.01 -5.00
CA SER A 258 -10.48 22.71 -4.27
C SER A 258 -10.63 24.23 -4.22
N ARG A 259 -11.83 24.79 -4.43
CA ARG A 259 -12.08 26.25 -4.33
C ARG A 259 -12.05 26.79 -2.91
N PHE A 260 -12.57 26.03 -1.95
CA PHE A 260 -12.77 26.48 -0.58
C PHE A 260 -12.35 25.41 0.43
N VAL A 261 -11.94 25.86 1.62
CA VAL A 261 -11.88 25.02 2.82
C VAL A 261 -12.73 25.64 3.93
N TYR A 262 -13.51 24.80 4.61
CA TYR A 262 -14.40 25.15 5.70
C TYR A 262 -13.82 24.70 7.02
N VAL A 263 -13.78 25.59 8.00
CA VAL A 263 -13.15 25.38 9.31
C VAL A 263 -14.16 25.59 10.42
N SER A 264 -14.30 24.63 11.33
CA SER A 264 -15.16 24.79 12.51
C SER A 264 -14.53 25.71 13.55
N ASN A 265 -15.30 26.63 14.12
CA ASN A 265 -14.89 27.45 15.26
C ASN A 265 -15.72 27.02 16.47
N SER A 266 -15.30 25.92 17.13
CA SER A 266 -16.18 25.21 18.09
C SER A 266 -16.54 26.00 19.36
N LYS A 267 -15.85 27.12 19.66
CA LYS A 267 -16.15 28.02 20.79
C LYS A 267 -17.03 29.21 20.38
N ASP A 268 -17.04 29.58 19.10
CA ASP A 268 -17.80 30.73 18.56
C ASP A 268 -19.12 30.32 17.87
N ASP A 269 -19.35 29.01 17.71
CA ASP A 269 -20.40 28.37 16.90
C ASP A 269 -20.53 28.92 15.46
N THR A 270 -19.40 29.22 14.83
CA THR A 270 -19.31 29.61 13.42
C THR A 270 -18.50 28.60 12.62
N ILE A 271 -18.70 28.62 11.31
CA ILE A 271 -17.80 28.02 10.31
C ILE A 271 -17.13 29.14 9.54
N SER A 272 -15.81 29.17 9.50
CA SER A 272 -15.06 30.05 8.61
C SER A 272 -14.91 29.40 7.23
N ALA A 273 -15.24 30.12 6.17
CA ALA A 273 -14.97 29.69 4.79
C ALA A 273 -13.74 30.44 4.26
N ILE A 274 -12.77 29.72 3.71
CA ILE A 274 -11.50 30.25 3.20
C ILE A 274 -11.38 29.93 1.70
N ASP A 275 -11.12 30.93 0.87
CA ASP A 275 -10.75 30.72 -0.53
C ASP A 275 -9.30 30.26 -0.61
N THR A 276 -9.06 29.15 -1.31
CA THR A 276 -7.77 28.45 -1.38
C THR A 276 -6.78 29.10 -2.34
N GLN A 277 -7.25 29.94 -3.27
CA GLN A 277 -6.43 30.60 -4.28
C GLN A 277 -5.83 31.90 -3.74
N THR A 278 -6.59 32.62 -2.91
CA THR A 278 -6.10 33.82 -2.20
C THR A 278 -5.56 33.55 -0.81
N LEU A 279 -5.86 32.37 -0.23
CA LEU A 279 -5.58 32.01 1.17
C LEU A 279 -6.22 32.99 2.18
N THR A 280 -7.41 33.49 1.87
CA THR A 280 -8.14 34.45 2.72
C THR A 280 -9.50 33.91 3.16
N LYS A 281 -9.86 34.14 4.42
CA LYS A 281 -11.24 33.94 4.89
C LYS A 281 -12.20 34.87 4.14
N VAL A 282 -13.25 34.30 3.54
CA VAL A 282 -14.29 35.01 2.77
C VAL A 282 -15.62 35.14 3.52
N ALA A 283 -15.90 34.28 4.49
CA ALA A 283 -17.11 34.35 5.32
C ALA A 283 -16.91 33.72 6.71
N ASP A 284 -17.72 34.15 7.67
CA ASP A 284 -18.02 33.42 8.91
C ASP A 284 -19.54 33.14 8.96
N ILE A 285 -19.91 31.86 9.10
CA ILE A 285 -21.27 31.37 8.95
C ILE A 285 -21.73 30.83 10.31
N LYS A 286 -22.70 31.48 10.97
CA LYS A 286 -23.23 31.02 12.27
C LYS A 286 -24.05 29.73 12.09
N VAL A 287 -23.76 28.72 12.90
CA VAL A 287 -24.38 27.39 12.87
C VAL A 287 -24.89 26.99 14.26
N GLY A 288 -25.25 25.71 14.46
CA GLY A 288 -25.62 25.17 15.77
C GLY A 288 -24.46 25.17 16.77
N LYS A 289 -24.77 25.05 18.06
CA LYS A 289 -23.79 25.19 19.17
C LYS A 289 -22.70 24.10 19.13
N THR A 290 -21.44 24.52 19.18
CA THR A 290 -20.25 23.65 19.11
C THR A 290 -20.18 22.82 17.81
N PRO A 291 -19.95 23.43 16.64
CA PRO A 291 -19.71 22.70 15.39
C PRO A 291 -18.49 21.77 15.50
N MET A 292 -18.66 20.51 15.10
CA MET A 292 -17.58 19.50 15.15
C MET A 292 -17.60 18.58 13.93
N ALA A 293 -18.67 17.81 13.72
CA ALA A 293 -18.76 16.86 12.63
C ALA A 293 -19.13 17.58 11.32
N MET A 294 -18.25 17.50 10.32
CA MET A 294 -18.44 18.17 9.03
C MET A 294 -18.10 17.24 7.86
N ALA A 295 -18.81 17.36 6.74
CA ALA A 295 -18.50 16.65 5.50
C ALA A 295 -19.03 17.40 4.25
N TYR A 296 -18.31 17.31 3.13
CA TYR A 296 -18.76 17.84 1.84
C TYR A 296 -19.43 16.73 1.02
N GLY A 297 -20.65 16.97 0.55
CA GLY A 297 -21.45 16.00 -0.18
C GLY A 297 -21.32 16.17 -1.68
N ASN A 298 -20.39 15.45 -2.32
CA ASN A 298 -20.06 15.57 -3.75
C ASN A 298 -21.29 15.62 -4.69
N ALA A 299 -22.33 14.82 -4.46
CA ALA A 299 -23.53 14.80 -5.30
C ALA A 299 -24.44 16.03 -5.13
N SER A 300 -24.34 16.75 -4.01
CA SER A 300 -25.12 17.95 -3.68
C SER A 300 -24.33 19.26 -3.83
N GLN A 301 -23.00 19.18 -3.83
CA GLN A 301 -22.07 20.30 -3.73
C GLN A 301 -22.22 21.16 -2.44
N LEU A 302 -22.88 20.63 -1.40
CA LEU A 302 -23.05 21.31 -0.11
C LEU A 302 -22.08 20.81 0.97
N VAL A 303 -21.73 21.69 1.91
CA VAL A 303 -20.99 21.36 3.14
C VAL A 303 -21.98 21.15 4.28
N TYR A 304 -22.03 19.96 4.83
CA TYR A 304 -22.90 19.59 5.93
C TYR A 304 -22.16 19.69 7.25
N VAL A 305 -22.81 20.31 8.24
CA VAL A 305 -22.23 20.64 9.54
C VAL A 305 -23.20 20.22 10.64
N ALA A 306 -22.83 19.21 11.40
CA ALA A 306 -23.51 18.85 12.65
C ALA A 306 -22.75 19.47 13.83
N ALA A 307 -23.50 20.08 14.74
CA ALA A 307 -22.96 20.70 15.93
C ALA A 307 -23.32 19.85 17.15
N LEU A 308 -22.33 19.54 17.99
CA LEU A 308 -22.45 18.55 19.05
C LEU A 308 -23.60 18.87 20.03
N ASN A 309 -23.80 20.16 20.30
CA ASN A 309 -24.86 20.68 21.17
C ASN A 309 -26.07 21.24 20.40
N GLY A 310 -26.15 21.04 19.08
CA GLY A 310 -27.23 21.49 18.22
C GLY A 310 -28.28 20.42 17.92
N GLU A 311 -29.47 20.86 17.51
CA GLU A 311 -30.64 20.00 17.21
C GLU A 311 -30.89 19.90 15.69
N LYS A 312 -29.83 20.12 14.90
CA LYS A 312 -29.87 20.15 13.44
C LYS A 312 -28.49 19.93 12.82
N ILE A 313 -28.49 19.41 11.59
CA ILE A 313 -27.36 19.49 10.65
C ILE A 313 -27.65 20.69 9.73
N SER A 314 -26.76 21.67 9.65
CA SER A 314 -26.87 22.78 8.71
C SER A 314 -26.10 22.46 7.44
N ALA A 315 -26.74 22.59 6.27
CA ALA A 315 -26.13 22.42 4.96
C ALA A 315 -25.81 23.80 4.36
N ILE A 316 -24.55 24.04 4.06
CA ILE A 316 -23.99 25.30 3.56
C ILE A 316 -23.71 25.19 2.06
N ASP A 317 -24.14 26.19 1.28
CA ASP A 317 -23.82 26.34 -0.13
C ASP A 317 -22.51 27.14 -0.32
N PRO A 318 -21.47 26.56 -0.96
CA PRO A 318 -20.22 27.26 -1.24
C PRO A 318 -20.30 28.43 -2.23
N GLN A 319 -21.35 28.52 -3.06
CA GLN A 319 -21.50 29.62 -4.01
C GLN A 319 -22.04 30.88 -3.33
N THR A 320 -23.00 30.75 -2.41
CA THR A 320 -23.59 31.89 -1.67
C THR A 320 -23.03 32.11 -0.27
N GLN A 321 -22.23 31.17 0.26
CA GLN A 321 -21.66 31.18 1.62
C GLN A 321 -22.72 31.28 2.72
N LYS A 322 -23.86 30.58 2.52
CA LYS A 322 -25.05 30.63 3.39
C LYS A 322 -25.59 29.22 3.64
N ILE A 323 -26.38 29.09 4.71
CA ILE A 323 -27.17 27.88 4.97
C ILE A 323 -28.25 27.78 3.89
N ALA A 324 -28.20 26.70 3.10
CA ALA A 324 -29.18 26.35 2.09
C ALA A 324 -30.30 25.47 2.65
N ALA A 325 -30.02 24.66 3.66
CA ALA A 325 -31.02 23.87 4.39
C ALA A 325 -30.59 23.62 5.85
N ASP A 326 -31.57 23.51 6.74
CA ASP A 326 -31.40 23.00 8.10
C ASP A 326 -32.19 21.68 8.24
N ILE A 327 -31.49 20.61 8.61
CA ILE A 327 -32.03 19.25 8.70
C ILE A 327 -32.19 18.91 10.19
N PRO A 328 -33.42 18.69 10.71
CA PRO A 328 -33.63 18.31 12.12
C PRO A 328 -32.86 17.04 12.50
N ALA A 329 -32.17 17.07 13.64
CA ALA A 329 -31.33 15.97 14.11
C ALA A 329 -31.19 15.98 15.64
N GLN A 330 -30.72 14.88 16.22
CA GLN A 330 -30.38 14.85 17.65
C GLN A 330 -29.00 15.45 17.93
N LYS A 331 -28.78 15.85 19.19
CA LYS A 331 -27.47 16.24 19.72
C LYS A 331 -26.53 15.03 19.74
N GLY A 332 -25.24 15.26 19.94
CA GLY A 332 -24.25 14.18 20.09
C GLY A 332 -23.66 13.62 18.80
N ILE A 333 -23.98 14.21 17.63
CA ILE A 333 -23.34 13.81 16.36
C ILE A 333 -21.85 14.16 16.40
N MET A 334 -21.01 13.13 16.49
CA MET A 334 -19.55 13.23 16.65
C MET A 334 -18.81 13.02 15.33
N ALA A 335 -19.37 12.22 14.42
CA ALA A 335 -18.84 12.04 13.07
C ALA A 335 -19.94 12.14 12.00
N LEU A 336 -19.58 12.68 10.84
CA LEU A 336 -20.42 12.77 9.65
C LEU A 336 -19.53 12.43 8.45
N ARG A 337 -19.91 11.42 7.65
CA ARG A 337 -19.15 10.99 6.47
C ARG A 337 -20.08 10.53 5.34
N PHE A 338 -19.75 10.87 4.10
CA PHE A 338 -20.44 10.37 2.92
C PHE A 338 -19.96 8.96 2.52
N GLU A 339 -20.88 8.10 2.09
CA GLU A 339 -20.55 6.81 1.47
C GLU A 339 -19.91 7.00 0.08
N PRO A 340 -19.22 5.98 -0.50
CA PRO A 340 -18.36 6.18 -1.67
C PRO A 340 -19.05 6.75 -2.92
N LYS A 341 -20.37 6.55 -3.09
CA LYS A 341 -21.14 7.11 -4.23
C LYS A 341 -21.56 8.57 -4.00
N GLY A 342 -21.25 9.15 -2.82
CA GLY A 342 -21.28 10.59 -2.55
C GLY A 342 -22.66 11.22 -2.38
N ARG A 343 -23.74 10.42 -2.25
CA ARG A 343 -25.12 10.93 -2.05
C ARG A 343 -25.62 10.79 -0.61
N PHE A 344 -25.27 9.70 0.06
CA PHE A 344 -25.75 9.46 1.42
C PHE A 344 -24.66 9.74 2.45
N ALA A 345 -25.01 10.31 3.59
CA ALA A 345 -24.08 10.54 4.69
C ALA A 345 -24.55 9.86 5.96
N PHE A 346 -23.61 9.22 6.67
CA PHE A 346 -23.85 8.59 7.96
C PHE A 346 -23.47 9.58 9.06
N ALA A 347 -24.48 10.04 9.80
CA ALA A 347 -24.35 10.87 10.98
C ALA A 347 -24.30 9.96 12.22
N VAL A 348 -23.12 9.85 12.84
CA VAL A 348 -22.85 9.00 14.00
C VAL A 348 -23.09 9.81 15.26
N ASN A 349 -24.09 9.41 16.06
CA ASN A 349 -24.44 10.02 17.32
C ASN A 349 -23.88 9.19 18.48
N GLN A 350 -22.87 9.77 19.15
CA GLN A 350 -22.15 9.12 20.24
C GLN A 350 -23.02 8.96 21.49
N ILE A 351 -23.86 9.96 21.80
CA ILE A 351 -24.62 10.04 23.05
C ILE A 351 -25.74 9.00 23.05
N ASP A 352 -26.55 8.97 22.00
CA ASP A 352 -27.68 8.03 21.91
C ASP A 352 -27.27 6.64 21.43
N SER A 353 -25.98 6.43 21.10
CA SER A 353 -25.45 5.23 20.44
C SER A 353 -26.24 4.83 19.19
N THR A 354 -26.48 5.81 18.32
CA THR A 354 -27.22 5.63 17.07
C THR A 354 -26.45 6.10 15.85
N VAL A 355 -26.83 5.62 14.67
CA VAL A 355 -26.41 6.19 13.38
C VAL A 355 -27.64 6.52 12.55
N SER A 356 -27.62 7.70 11.92
CA SER A 356 -28.67 8.17 11.02
C SER A 356 -28.12 8.36 9.61
N VAL A 357 -28.92 8.02 8.59
CA VAL A 357 -28.56 8.23 7.18
C VAL A 357 -29.28 9.45 6.63
N LEU A 358 -28.49 10.42 6.18
CA LEU A 358 -28.89 11.63 5.47
C LEU A 358 -28.85 11.39 3.96
N ASP A 359 -29.92 11.72 3.25
CA ASP A 359 -29.93 11.83 1.78
C ASP A 359 -29.67 13.28 1.36
N SER A 360 -28.53 13.55 0.71
CA SER A 360 -28.18 14.91 0.25
C SER A 360 -29.03 15.41 -0.91
N ALA A 361 -29.72 14.52 -1.63
CA ALA A 361 -30.62 14.91 -2.72
C ALA A 361 -31.97 15.45 -2.22
N THR A 362 -32.33 15.16 -0.96
CA THR A 362 -33.59 15.62 -0.35
C THR A 362 -33.40 16.44 0.93
N ASN A 363 -32.16 16.52 1.46
CA ASN A 363 -31.79 17.13 2.74
C ASN A 363 -32.68 16.63 3.89
N LYS A 364 -32.76 15.30 4.04
CA LYS A 364 -33.53 14.63 5.10
C LYS A 364 -32.76 13.42 5.66
N LEU A 365 -32.91 13.20 6.96
CA LEU A 365 -32.63 11.89 7.55
C LEU A 365 -33.71 10.91 7.07
N ILE A 366 -33.30 9.82 6.42
CA ILE A 366 -34.21 8.81 5.84
C ILE A 366 -34.37 7.57 6.72
N ALA A 367 -33.42 7.32 7.62
CA ALA A 367 -33.45 6.23 8.60
C ALA A 367 -32.49 6.50 9.75
N THR A 368 -32.80 5.92 10.93
CA THR A 368 -31.95 5.93 12.13
C THR A 368 -32.02 4.55 12.78
N THR A 369 -30.90 4.05 13.32
CA THR A 369 -30.86 2.78 14.08
C THR A 369 -29.84 2.84 15.22
N ALA A 370 -29.99 1.95 16.20
CA ALA A 370 -29.02 1.75 17.28
C ALA A 370 -27.80 0.97 16.78
N VAL A 371 -26.63 1.23 17.37
CA VAL A 371 -25.34 0.60 17.04
C VAL A 371 -24.55 0.32 18.33
N VAL A 372 -23.33 -0.21 18.20
CA VAL A 372 -22.36 -0.35 19.31
C VAL A 372 -22.22 0.92 20.18
N LYS A 373 -22.05 0.73 21.49
CA LYS A 373 -22.00 1.79 22.52
C LYS A 373 -20.94 2.86 22.21
N GLU A 374 -21.35 4.11 22.36
CA GLU A 374 -20.53 5.32 22.16
C GLU A 374 -19.77 5.33 20.83
N PRO A 375 -20.49 5.35 19.69
CA PRO A 375 -19.87 5.27 18.38
C PRO A 375 -19.14 6.57 18.02
N ASP A 376 -17.89 6.46 17.55
CA ASP A 376 -17.01 7.62 17.33
C ASP A 376 -16.52 7.77 15.88
N GLN A 377 -16.40 6.66 15.14
CA GLN A 377 -15.88 6.65 13.77
C GLN A 377 -16.76 5.78 12.86
N VAL A 378 -16.96 6.27 11.63
CA VAL A 378 -17.52 5.50 10.51
C VAL A 378 -16.57 5.52 9.31
N ILE A 379 -16.34 4.35 8.71
CA ILE A 379 -15.68 4.20 7.40
C ILE A 379 -16.53 3.33 6.48
N PHE A 380 -16.11 3.19 5.21
CA PHE A 380 -16.84 2.42 4.20
C PHE A 380 -15.92 1.52 3.39
N THR A 381 -16.46 0.37 2.98
CA THR A 381 -16.06 -0.37 1.77
C THR A 381 -17.02 -0.02 0.62
N ASP A 382 -16.94 -0.71 -0.52
CA ASP A 382 -17.92 -0.53 -1.61
C ASP A 382 -19.36 -0.92 -1.18
N ASN A 383 -19.46 -1.89 -0.27
CA ASN A 383 -20.69 -2.58 0.11
C ASN A 383 -21.24 -2.19 1.50
N TYR A 384 -20.38 -1.88 2.48
CA TYR A 384 -20.79 -1.69 3.88
C TYR A 384 -20.23 -0.42 4.52
N ALA A 385 -20.99 0.11 5.48
CA ALA A 385 -20.51 1.04 6.50
C ALA A 385 -20.05 0.28 7.74
N TYR A 386 -18.93 0.70 8.32
CA TYR A 386 -18.33 0.14 9.54
C TYR A 386 -18.35 1.22 10.62
N ILE A 387 -19.06 0.99 11.73
CA ILE A 387 -19.21 1.92 12.84
C ILE A 387 -18.47 1.36 14.07
N ARG A 388 -17.46 2.08 14.55
CA ARG A 388 -16.68 1.72 15.75
C ARG A 388 -17.30 2.34 17.00
N GLY A 389 -17.47 1.53 18.04
CA GLY A 389 -17.80 1.97 19.40
C GLY A 389 -16.55 2.22 20.23
N LEU A 390 -16.54 3.25 21.06
CA LEU A 390 -15.56 3.40 22.14
C LEU A 390 -15.96 2.56 23.35
N GLY A 391 -17.25 2.43 23.62
CA GLY A 391 -17.80 1.62 24.70
C GLY A 391 -18.07 0.17 24.34
N SER A 392 -17.51 -0.34 23.24
CA SER A 392 -17.63 -1.74 22.87
C SER A 392 -16.36 -2.33 22.26
N GLU A 393 -16.16 -3.60 22.53
CA GLU A 393 -15.24 -4.55 21.92
C GLU A 393 -15.65 -4.99 20.49
N LYS A 394 -16.71 -4.39 19.94
CA LYS A 394 -17.32 -4.70 18.64
C LYS A 394 -17.39 -3.47 17.74
N PHE A 395 -17.67 -3.72 16.46
CA PHE A 395 -18.13 -2.70 15.49
C PHE A 395 -19.47 -3.13 14.89
N SER A 396 -20.32 -2.17 14.53
CA SER A 396 -21.54 -2.45 13.75
C SER A 396 -21.24 -2.36 12.25
N LEU A 397 -21.69 -3.37 11.50
CA LEU A 397 -21.65 -3.43 10.04
C LEU A 397 -23.04 -3.11 9.47
N ILE A 398 -23.17 -2.18 8.51
CA ILE A 398 -24.45 -1.82 7.86
C ILE A 398 -24.32 -1.89 6.34
N ASP A 399 -25.20 -2.66 5.70
CA ASP A 399 -25.30 -2.78 4.24
C ASP A 399 -25.69 -1.45 3.57
N LEU A 400 -24.86 -0.98 2.64
CA LEU A 400 -25.07 0.31 1.97
C LEU A 400 -26.24 0.29 0.99
N ASP A 401 -26.50 -0.82 0.29
CA ASP A 401 -27.60 -0.89 -0.68
C ASP A 401 -28.97 -0.96 0.00
N ASN A 402 -29.06 -1.42 1.24
CA ASN A 402 -30.25 -1.32 2.07
C ASN A 402 -30.34 0.04 2.77
N ALA A 403 -29.22 0.61 3.23
CA ALA A 403 -29.18 1.97 3.77
C ALA A 403 -29.62 3.03 2.75
N ARG A 404 -29.18 2.90 1.49
CA ARG A 404 -29.60 3.72 0.32
C ARG A 404 -31.13 3.65 0.06
N LYS A 405 -31.83 2.67 0.62
CA LYS A 405 -33.31 2.48 0.55
C LYS A 405 -34.03 2.84 1.87
N GLY A 406 -33.32 3.34 2.88
CA GLY A 406 -33.88 3.65 4.20
C GLY A 406 -34.05 2.44 5.13
N SER A 407 -33.40 1.31 4.86
CA SER A 407 -33.40 0.14 5.75
C SER A 407 -32.02 -0.06 6.40
N LEU A 408 -31.94 0.11 7.72
CA LEU A 408 -30.70 -0.04 8.48
C LEU A 408 -30.79 -1.26 9.38
N GLN A 409 -30.08 -2.32 9.01
CA GLN A 409 -29.99 -3.58 9.76
C GLN A 409 -28.53 -3.78 10.18
N PRO A 410 -28.12 -3.25 11.35
CA PRO A 410 -26.75 -3.37 11.83
C PRO A 410 -26.45 -4.79 12.33
N VAL A 411 -25.24 -5.28 12.04
CA VAL A 411 -24.71 -6.53 12.55
C VAL A 411 -23.45 -6.25 13.37
N ASP A 412 -23.49 -6.53 14.67
CA ASP A 412 -22.37 -6.27 15.58
C ASP A 412 -21.36 -7.42 15.57
N ILE A 413 -20.11 -7.12 15.23
CA ILE A 413 -19.04 -8.09 15.02
C ILE A 413 -17.86 -7.80 15.96
N GLN A 414 -17.33 -8.85 16.59
CA GLN A 414 -16.23 -8.79 17.55
C GLN A 414 -14.93 -8.30 16.90
N ALA A 415 -14.33 -7.21 17.40
CA ALA A 415 -13.03 -6.69 16.94
C ALA A 415 -12.13 -6.20 18.10
N GLY A 416 -12.25 -6.87 19.24
CA GLY A 416 -11.46 -6.64 20.45
C GLY A 416 -11.72 -7.71 21.51
N ARG A 417 -10.95 -7.66 22.59
CA ARG A 417 -11.29 -8.29 23.88
C ARG A 417 -11.73 -7.26 24.92
N LEU A 418 -11.33 -6.00 24.73
CA LEU A 418 -11.64 -4.86 25.58
C LEU A 418 -12.21 -3.72 24.71
N ALA A 419 -13.15 -2.97 25.26
CA ALA A 419 -13.67 -1.75 24.65
C ALA A 419 -12.60 -0.64 24.70
N PRO A 420 -12.45 0.20 23.64
CA PRO A 420 -11.48 1.30 23.65
C PRO A 420 -11.54 2.23 24.88
N GLU A 421 -12.71 2.40 25.51
CA GLU A 421 -12.88 3.19 26.73
C GLU A 421 -12.03 2.73 27.93
N THR A 422 -11.54 1.49 27.96
CA THR A 422 -10.66 1.02 29.04
C THR A 422 -9.27 1.66 29.04
N GLU A 423 -8.90 2.36 27.96
CA GLU A 423 -7.67 3.16 27.82
C GLU A 423 -8.06 4.60 27.42
N ALA A 424 -9.01 5.21 28.15
CA ALA A 424 -9.62 6.50 27.80
C ALA A 424 -8.61 7.64 27.53
N ASP A 425 -7.55 7.75 28.33
CA ASP A 425 -6.46 8.73 28.15
C ASP A 425 -5.69 8.54 26.83
N GLN A 426 -5.82 7.37 26.21
CA GLN A 426 -5.17 7.00 24.95
C GLN A 426 -6.07 7.22 23.72
N ILE A 427 -7.31 7.69 23.89
CA ILE A 427 -8.20 7.93 22.74
C ILE A 427 -7.59 9.02 21.83
N GLY A 428 -7.61 8.75 20.53
CA GLY A 428 -7.02 9.58 19.47
C GLY A 428 -8.06 10.10 18.50
N ILE A 429 -7.68 11.09 17.69
CA ILE A 429 -8.54 11.67 16.64
C ILE A 429 -8.27 11.08 15.25
N ALA A 430 -7.11 10.44 15.06
CA ALA A 430 -6.77 9.72 13.83
C ALA A 430 -7.72 8.53 13.59
N PRO A 431 -7.92 8.10 12.33
CA PRO A 431 -8.69 6.90 12.00
C PRO A 431 -8.14 5.66 12.70
N MET A 432 -8.99 4.93 13.41
CA MET A 432 -8.71 3.62 14.04
C MET A 432 -9.30 2.46 13.22
N MET A 433 -9.89 2.75 12.05
CA MET A 433 -10.26 1.79 11.03
C MET A 433 -9.79 2.27 9.65
N VAL A 434 -9.38 1.35 8.78
CA VAL A 434 -9.07 1.64 7.37
C VAL A 434 -9.46 0.45 6.49
N ALA A 435 -10.16 0.73 5.38
CA ALA A 435 -10.50 -0.28 4.37
C ALA A 435 -9.26 -0.69 3.56
N THR A 436 -9.17 -1.96 3.17
CA THR A 436 -8.06 -2.48 2.37
C THR A 436 -8.31 -2.33 0.86
N PRO A 437 -7.25 -2.36 0.01
CA PRO A 437 -7.39 -2.14 -1.44
C PRO A 437 -8.13 -3.24 -2.22
N ASP A 438 -8.54 -4.32 -1.55
CA ASP A 438 -9.40 -5.36 -2.13
C ASP A 438 -10.87 -4.90 -2.31
N GLY A 439 -11.29 -3.87 -1.56
CA GLY A 439 -12.62 -3.28 -1.60
C GLY A 439 -13.66 -3.96 -0.70
N ASN A 440 -13.27 -5.01 0.03
CA ASN A 440 -14.18 -5.87 0.80
C ASN A 440 -13.62 -6.34 2.16
N SER A 441 -12.55 -5.73 2.65
CA SER A 441 -11.99 -6.00 3.98
C SER A 441 -11.53 -4.70 4.69
N VAL A 442 -11.32 -4.78 6.01
CA VAL A 442 -10.98 -3.66 6.89
C VAL A 442 -9.93 -4.08 7.93
N MET A 443 -8.99 -3.17 8.22
CA MET A 443 -8.08 -3.23 9.37
C MET A 443 -8.64 -2.37 10.50
N ILE A 444 -8.88 -2.97 11.68
CA ILE A 444 -9.49 -2.35 12.86
C ILE A 444 -8.48 -2.32 14.01
N ALA A 445 -8.06 -1.14 14.44
CA ALA A 445 -7.11 -0.96 15.52
C ALA A 445 -7.80 -1.00 16.89
N ASN A 446 -7.31 -1.84 17.82
CA ASN A 446 -7.73 -1.82 19.21
C ASN A 446 -6.51 -1.45 20.09
N ALA A 447 -6.62 -0.31 20.79
CA ALA A 447 -5.55 0.21 21.64
C ALA A 447 -5.30 -0.65 22.89
N PRO A 448 -6.31 -0.92 23.75
CA PRO A 448 -6.19 -1.87 24.86
C PRO A 448 -5.54 -3.22 24.50
N ASP A 449 -5.97 -3.85 23.41
CA ASP A 449 -5.45 -5.15 22.97
C ASP A 449 -4.03 -5.07 22.37
N ARG A 450 -3.57 -3.88 21.93
CA ARG A 450 -2.29 -3.64 21.21
C ARG A 450 -2.18 -4.41 19.89
N MET A 451 -3.32 -4.69 19.27
CA MET A 451 -3.48 -5.48 18.05
C MET A 451 -4.29 -4.70 17.00
N THR A 452 -4.16 -5.12 15.74
CA THR A 452 -5.06 -4.72 14.65
C THR A 452 -5.78 -5.97 14.14
N TYR A 453 -7.10 -5.95 14.09
CA TYR A 453 -7.94 -7.03 13.60
C TYR A 453 -8.14 -6.88 12.09
N PHE A 454 -7.93 -7.96 11.34
CA PHE A 454 -8.25 -8.02 9.91
C PHE A 454 -9.61 -8.70 9.73
N TYR A 455 -10.61 -7.94 9.28
CA TYR A 455 -11.96 -8.42 9.02
C TYR A 455 -12.28 -8.35 7.52
N GLN A 456 -12.85 -9.42 6.98
CA GLN A 456 -13.33 -9.49 5.59
C GLN A 456 -14.86 -9.70 5.58
N GLU A 457 -15.55 -9.04 4.65
CA GLU A 457 -17.00 -9.15 4.45
C GLU A 457 -17.48 -10.61 4.34
N GLY A 458 -18.67 -10.88 4.89
CA GLY A 458 -19.29 -12.21 4.91
C GLY A 458 -18.80 -13.12 6.05
N MET A 459 -17.74 -12.73 6.79
CA MET A 459 -17.28 -13.47 7.96
C MET A 459 -18.04 -13.06 9.24
N MET A 460 -18.27 -14.00 10.16
CA MET A 460 -18.85 -13.70 11.49
C MET A 460 -17.82 -13.25 12.54
N ALA A 461 -16.53 -13.25 12.18
CA ALA A 461 -15.42 -12.83 13.03
C ALA A 461 -14.20 -12.42 12.16
N PRO A 462 -13.25 -11.62 12.69
CA PRO A 462 -12.00 -11.29 12.01
C PRO A 462 -11.20 -12.54 11.61
N MET A 463 -10.66 -12.54 10.39
CA MET A 463 -9.87 -13.64 9.83
C MET A 463 -8.47 -13.75 10.46
N GLY A 464 -7.97 -12.66 11.04
CA GLY A 464 -6.67 -12.65 11.70
C GLY A 464 -6.45 -11.42 12.57
N THR A 465 -5.33 -11.44 13.30
CA THR A 465 -4.86 -10.30 14.08
C THR A 465 -3.38 -10.06 13.80
N LEU A 466 -3.02 -8.77 13.73
CA LEU A 466 -1.70 -8.26 13.42
C LEU A 466 -1.15 -7.58 14.69
N SER A 467 0.09 -7.90 15.08
CA SER A 467 0.66 -7.33 16.30
C SER A 467 1.41 -6.04 16.01
N ASN A 468 1.11 -4.99 16.77
CA ASN A 468 1.87 -3.73 16.76
C ASN A 468 3.12 -3.82 17.67
N TYR A 469 3.72 -5.00 17.82
CA TYR A 469 4.96 -5.23 18.57
C TYR A 469 4.91 -4.64 20.00
N LYS A 470 3.79 -4.88 20.69
CA LYS A 470 3.44 -4.40 22.05
C LYS A 470 3.15 -2.89 22.19
N ARG A 471 3.20 -2.09 21.13
CA ARG A 471 2.86 -0.67 21.13
C ARG A 471 1.35 -0.45 21.13
N LEU A 472 0.91 0.61 21.81
CA LEU A 472 -0.47 1.10 21.76
C LEU A 472 -0.69 1.84 20.42
N PRO A 473 -1.54 1.34 19.51
CA PRO A 473 -1.92 2.08 18.30
C PRO A 473 -2.82 3.28 18.64
N ARG A 474 -2.55 4.41 17.98
CA ARG A 474 -3.27 5.69 18.03
C ARG A 474 -4.01 6.02 16.74
N GLY A 475 -3.59 5.40 15.64
CA GLY A 475 -4.23 5.50 14.32
C GLY A 475 -3.69 4.42 13.37
N VAL A 476 -4.50 4.06 12.37
CA VAL A 476 -4.19 3.08 11.32
C VAL A 476 -4.35 3.70 9.93
N MET A 477 -3.40 3.44 9.03
CA MET A 477 -3.41 3.91 7.64
C MET A 477 -2.87 2.80 6.74
N ILE A 478 -3.34 2.74 5.50
CA ILE A 478 -2.77 1.86 4.48
C ILE A 478 -2.11 2.71 3.39
N ILE A 479 -0.81 2.49 3.18
CA ILE A 479 -0.12 2.94 1.96
C ILE A 479 -0.30 1.83 0.93
N ASP A 480 -1.29 1.98 0.07
CA ASP A 480 -1.54 1.05 -1.03
C ASP A 480 -0.41 1.12 -2.07
N GLN A 481 0.33 0.01 -2.23
CA GLN A 481 1.44 -0.12 -3.18
C GLN A 481 1.06 -0.98 -4.41
N SER A 482 -0.24 -1.31 -4.55
CA SER A 482 -0.74 -2.13 -5.64
C SER A 482 -0.92 -1.37 -6.96
N LEU A 483 -1.16 -2.10 -8.05
CA LEU A 483 -1.52 -1.54 -9.35
C LEU A 483 -2.94 -0.94 -9.34
N THR A 484 -3.04 0.38 -9.33
CA THR A 484 -4.31 1.11 -9.40
C THR A 484 -4.58 1.63 -10.81
N GLU A 485 -5.85 1.58 -11.26
CA GLU A 485 -6.27 2.15 -12.55
C GLU A 485 -6.27 3.69 -12.49
N SER A 486 -5.25 4.30 -13.09
CA SER A 486 -5.02 5.76 -13.11
C SER A 486 -5.85 6.50 -14.17
N ALA A 487 -6.21 5.78 -15.23
CA ALA A 487 -7.06 6.20 -16.34
C ALA A 487 -7.57 4.91 -17.02
N PRO A 488 -8.64 4.96 -17.84
CA PRO A 488 -9.23 3.77 -18.46
C PRO A 488 -8.20 2.83 -19.12
N GLY A 489 -8.03 1.64 -18.53
CA GLY A 489 -7.10 0.60 -18.94
C GLY A 489 -5.61 0.87 -18.66
N ILE A 490 -5.26 1.87 -17.85
CA ILE A 490 -3.87 2.26 -17.53
C ILE A 490 -3.61 2.07 -16.04
N TYR A 491 -2.97 0.96 -15.69
CA TYR A 491 -2.70 0.54 -14.32
C TYR A 491 -1.28 0.93 -13.90
N THR A 492 -1.13 1.61 -12.76
CA THR A 492 0.14 2.21 -12.32
C THR A 492 0.49 1.87 -10.88
N ALA A 493 1.78 1.68 -10.59
CA ALA A 493 2.32 1.61 -9.23
C ALA A 493 3.68 2.32 -9.14
N ALA A 494 3.93 2.98 -8.01
CA ALA A 494 5.25 3.53 -7.69
C ALA A 494 6.18 2.39 -7.19
N VAL A 495 7.39 2.31 -7.74
CA VAL A 495 8.37 1.26 -7.42
C VAL A 495 9.69 1.85 -6.98
N ARG A 496 10.30 1.23 -5.96
CA ARG A 496 11.62 1.59 -5.44
C ARG A 496 12.59 0.46 -5.75
N LEU A 497 13.54 0.71 -6.65
CA LEU A 497 14.44 -0.31 -7.18
C LEU A 497 15.48 -0.68 -6.10
N PRO A 498 15.49 -1.92 -5.56
CA PRO A 498 16.24 -2.19 -4.32
C PRO A 498 17.75 -2.31 -4.52
N HIS A 499 18.18 -2.82 -5.67
CA HIS A 499 19.59 -3.03 -6.02
C HIS A 499 19.80 -2.97 -7.54
N ALA A 500 21.06 -2.92 -7.99
CA ALA A 500 21.42 -3.06 -9.39
C ALA A 500 21.24 -4.52 -9.87
N GLY A 501 21.11 -4.72 -11.18
CA GLY A 501 20.97 -6.04 -11.80
C GLY A 501 19.85 -6.11 -12.85
N ARG A 502 19.62 -7.31 -13.37
CA ARG A 502 18.48 -7.61 -14.26
C ARG A 502 17.31 -8.11 -13.41
N PHE A 503 16.10 -7.63 -13.70
CA PHE A 503 14.85 -8.13 -13.11
C PHE A 503 14.00 -8.75 -14.22
N ASP A 504 13.31 -9.85 -13.91
CA ASP A 504 12.08 -10.21 -14.61
C ASP A 504 10.91 -9.50 -13.90
N VAL A 505 9.89 -9.11 -14.66
CA VAL A 505 8.67 -8.46 -14.19
C VAL A 505 7.48 -9.33 -14.57
N PRO A 506 7.13 -10.35 -13.76
CA PRO A 506 6.00 -11.22 -14.04
C PRO A 506 4.68 -10.46 -13.89
N VAL A 507 3.76 -10.71 -14.81
CA VAL A 507 2.40 -10.15 -14.85
C VAL A 507 1.39 -11.28 -15.05
N LEU A 508 0.32 -11.23 -14.25
CA LEU A 508 -0.86 -12.08 -14.31
C LEU A 508 -2.10 -11.20 -14.49
N LEU A 509 -2.86 -11.44 -15.55
CA LEU A 509 -4.30 -11.11 -15.58
C LEU A 509 -5.07 -12.41 -15.32
N ASP A 510 -6.07 -12.37 -14.45
CA ASP A 510 -6.92 -13.54 -14.18
C ASP A 510 -8.06 -13.66 -15.20
N GLN A 511 -8.63 -12.53 -15.65
CA GLN A 511 -9.70 -12.46 -16.65
C GLN A 511 -9.48 -11.25 -17.59
N PRO A 512 -9.32 -11.45 -18.91
CA PRO A 512 -8.94 -12.71 -19.56
C PRO A 512 -7.57 -13.18 -19.04
N ARG A 513 -7.34 -14.50 -19.04
CA ARG A 513 -6.14 -15.06 -18.40
C ARG A 513 -4.88 -14.83 -19.23
N VAL A 514 -3.98 -13.97 -18.76
CA VAL A 514 -2.68 -13.67 -19.39
C VAL A 514 -1.55 -13.91 -18.40
N ILE A 515 -0.48 -14.56 -18.87
CA ILE A 515 0.78 -14.77 -18.14
C ILE A 515 1.93 -14.28 -19.02
N HIS A 516 2.70 -13.30 -18.53
CA HIS A 516 3.89 -12.81 -19.24
C HIS A 516 4.96 -12.29 -18.27
N CYS A 517 6.22 -12.25 -18.71
CA CYS A 517 7.33 -11.70 -17.95
C CYS A 517 8.06 -10.67 -18.81
N PHE A 518 7.86 -9.39 -18.51
CA PHE A 518 8.68 -8.31 -19.03
C PHE A 518 10.06 -8.34 -18.35
N GLN A 519 11.03 -7.56 -18.82
CA GLN A 519 12.38 -7.50 -18.24
C GLN A 519 12.79 -6.04 -17.99
N VAL A 520 13.58 -5.81 -16.94
CA VAL A 520 14.09 -4.47 -16.58
C VAL A 520 15.57 -4.59 -16.23
N SER A 521 16.37 -3.56 -16.55
CA SER A 521 17.78 -3.47 -16.16
C SER A 521 18.07 -2.24 -15.31
N VAL A 522 18.65 -2.45 -14.13
CA VAL A 522 18.98 -1.41 -13.13
C VAL A 522 20.49 -1.34 -12.95
N THR A 523 21.07 -0.14 -13.02
CA THR A 523 22.51 0.12 -12.85
C THR A 523 22.87 0.42 -11.39
N GLU A 524 24.16 0.36 -11.04
CA GLU A 524 24.63 0.92 -9.76
C GLU A 524 24.34 2.43 -9.70
N ASN A 525 24.05 2.95 -8.50
CA ASN A 525 23.96 4.38 -8.26
C ASN A 525 25.33 4.89 -7.77
N PRO A 526 26.08 5.66 -8.57
CA PRO A 526 27.44 6.10 -8.19
C PRO A 526 27.46 7.07 -7.00
N ASN A 527 26.31 7.69 -6.69
CA ASN A 527 26.18 8.67 -5.60
C ASN A 527 25.57 8.08 -4.32
N GLN A 528 25.16 6.80 -4.32
CA GLN A 528 24.86 6.12 -3.06
C GLN A 528 26.16 5.74 -2.35
N PRO A 529 26.26 5.93 -1.02
CA PRO A 529 27.27 5.25 -0.23
C PRO A 529 27.12 3.75 -0.46
N LYS A 530 28.17 3.08 -0.97
CA LYS A 530 28.17 1.61 -1.06
C LYS A 530 27.93 1.05 0.33
N VAL A 531 26.76 0.48 0.57
CA VAL A 531 26.43 -0.21 1.82
C VAL A 531 27.54 -1.25 2.03
N PRO A 532 28.30 -1.20 3.15
CA PRO A 532 29.45 -2.07 3.29
C PRO A 532 29.01 -3.53 3.24
N LEU A 533 29.47 -4.26 2.21
CA LEU A 533 29.19 -5.69 2.01
C LEU A 533 29.75 -6.61 3.12
N LYS A 534 30.31 -6.03 4.20
CA LYS A 534 30.79 -6.68 5.42
C LYS A 534 29.79 -7.63 6.10
N GLU A 535 28.49 -7.52 5.81
CA GLU A 535 27.45 -8.39 6.37
C GLU A 535 26.89 -9.40 5.33
N ALA A 536 27.26 -9.28 4.06
CA ALA A 536 26.93 -10.27 3.04
C ALA A 536 27.92 -11.45 3.10
N ILE A 537 27.41 -12.65 2.86
CA ILE A 537 28.21 -13.87 2.68
C ILE A 537 27.69 -14.63 1.46
N GLU A 538 28.60 -15.23 0.72
CA GLU A 538 28.32 -16.22 -0.31
C GLU A 538 28.28 -17.61 0.36
N ILE A 539 27.30 -18.45 0.03
CA ILE A 539 27.17 -19.81 0.58
C ILE A 539 27.02 -20.79 -0.58
N ASN A 540 28.10 -21.51 -0.88
CA ASN A 540 28.13 -22.50 -1.95
C ASN A 540 28.13 -23.92 -1.37
N ARG A 541 27.29 -24.82 -1.90
CA ARG A 541 27.39 -26.25 -1.56
C ARG A 541 28.73 -26.78 -2.12
N VAL A 542 29.50 -27.46 -1.28
CA VAL A 542 30.62 -28.28 -1.76
C VAL A 542 30.02 -29.57 -2.36
N PRO A 543 30.32 -29.92 -3.61
CA PRO A 543 29.83 -31.16 -4.19
C PRO A 543 30.33 -32.38 -3.43
N ASP A 544 29.49 -33.42 -3.38
CA ASP A 544 29.87 -34.76 -2.96
C ASP A 544 29.55 -35.68 -4.15
N ASP A 545 30.44 -36.63 -4.49
CA ASP A 545 30.32 -37.45 -5.72
C ASP A 545 29.16 -38.47 -5.68
N ALA A 546 28.49 -38.61 -4.53
CA ALA A 546 27.40 -39.55 -4.32
C ALA A 546 26.01 -38.89 -4.44
N PRO A 547 25.05 -39.51 -5.15
CA PRO A 547 23.67 -39.02 -5.21
C PRO A 547 22.96 -39.20 -3.85
N ILE A 548 22.16 -38.22 -3.46
CA ILE A 548 21.46 -38.23 -2.17
C ILE A 548 20.18 -39.06 -2.30
N ILE A 549 20.11 -40.16 -1.57
CA ILE A 549 18.99 -41.11 -1.53
C ILE A 549 18.29 -41.08 -0.16
N PRO A 550 16.97 -41.37 -0.07
CA PRO A 550 16.23 -41.34 1.18
C PRO A 550 16.69 -42.42 2.18
N HIS A 551 16.35 -42.24 3.45
CA HIS A 551 16.65 -43.10 4.61
C HIS A 551 18.13 -43.35 4.94
N HIS A 552 19.06 -42.84 4.14
CA HIS A 552 20.51 -42.96 4.37
C HIS A 552 21.10 -41.70 5.02
N LEU A 553 22.27 -41.83 5.66
CA LEU A 553 23.01 -40.74 6.28
C LEU A 553 23.93 -40.07 5.27
N HIS A 554 23.78 -38.76 5.08
CA HIS A 554 24.55 -37.96 4.12
C HIS A 554 25.22 -36.78 4.83
N THR A 555 26.52 -36.58 4.63
CA THR A 555 27.23 -35.39 5.14
C THR A 555 27.10 -34.25 4.13
N LEU A 556 26.28 -33.25 4.43
CA LEU A 556 26.16 -32.05 3.60
C LEU A 556 27.22 -31.03 3.99
N ARG A 557 27.91 -30.47 2.99
CA ARG A 557 29.00 -29.50 3.17
C ARG A 557 28.71 -28.19 2.43
N PHE A 558 28.96 -27.06 3.10
CA PHE A 558 28.77 -25.73 2.55
C PHE A 558 30.00 -24.86 2.84
N ARG A 559 30.59 -24.27 1.80
CA ARG A 559 31.67 -23.28 1.93
C ARG A 559 31.06 -21.89 2.00
N ILE A 560 31.49 -21.11 2.98
CA ILE A 560 31.06 -19.72 3.19
C ILE A 560 32.22 -18.78 2.86
N THR A 561 32.00 -17.88 1.90
CA THR A 561 32.98 -16.93 1.38
C THR A 561 32.51 -15.49 1.52
N ASP A 562 33.45 -14.55 1.57
CA ASP A 562 33.18 -13.13 1.40
C ASP A 562 32.93 -12.85 -0.11
N PRO A 563 31.81 -12.24 -0.51
CA PRO A 563 31.39 -12.14 -1.91
C PRO A 563 32.18 -11.13 -2.75
N LEU A 564 33.13 -10.38 -2.16
CA LEU A 564 34.02 -9.46 -2.88
C LEU A 564 35.44 -9.99 -3.02
N THR A 565 35.92 -10.73 -2.02
CA THR A 565 37.30 -11.23 -1.97
C THR A 565 37.40 -12.73 -2.26
N HIS A 566 36.26 -13.44 -2.26
CA HIS A 566 36.14 -14.90 -2.29
C HIS A 566 36.95 -15.64 -1.21
N GLN A 567 37.40 -14.93 -0.17
CA GLN A 567 38.10 -15.52 0.96
C GLN A 567 37.13 -16.26 1.87
N ALA A 568 37.57 -17.41 2.38
CA ALA A 568 36.78 -18.22 3.30
C ALA A 568 36.52 -17.49 4.63
N ILE A 569 35.27 -17.55 5.11
CA ILE A 569 34.89 -16.97 6.40
C ILE A 569 34.78 -18.07 7.46
N THR A 570 35.70 -18.02 8.43
CA THR A 570 35.80 -18.95 9.57
C THR A 570 35.15 -18.39 10.84
N GLY A 571 34.95 -19.24 11.84
CA GLY A 571 34.46 -18.86 13.17
C GLY A 571 32.98 -18.48 13.23
N LEU A 572 32.17 -18.92 12.26
CA LEU A 572 30.75 -18.59 12.19
C LEU A 572 29.88 -19.59 12.97
N GLY A 573 28.98 -19.08 13.81
CA GLY A 573 27.86 -19.87 14.32
C GLY A 573 26.81 -20.08 13.23
N VAL A 574 26.90 -21.18 12.47
CA VAL A 574 26.00 -21.49 11.35
C VAL A 574 24.94 -22.51 11.74
N SER A 575 23.68 -22.20 11.46
CA SER A 575 22.56 -23.13 11.56
C SER A 575 21.81 -23.25 10.24
N THR A 576 21.14 -24.39 10.01
CA THR A 576 20.27 -24.66 8.86
C THR A 576 18.83 -24.97 9.27
N LEU A 577 17.88 -24.58 8.41
CA LEU A 577 16.49 -25.03 8.40
C LEU A 577 16.25 -25.69 7.04
N ALA A 578 16.23 -27.02 7.02
CA ALA A 578 15.90 -27.82 5.85
C ALA A 578 14.40 -28.15 5.85
N PHE A 579 13.73 -28.10 4.69
CA PHE A 579 12.33 -28.50 4.54
C PHE A 579 12.03 -29.04 3.13
N ARG A 580 11.03 -29.92 2.99
CA ARG A 580 10.63 -30.49 1.70
C ARG A 580 9.65 -29.58 0.95
N VAL A 581 9.72 -29.54 -0.37
CA VAL A 581 8.80 -28.78 -1.23
C VAL A 581 8.22 -29.68 -2.34
N PRO A 582 6.89 -29.91 -2.38
CA PRO A 582 5.91 -29.65 -1.32
C PRO A 582 6.08 -30.62 -0.14
N GLY A 583 5.60 -30.23 1.04
CA GLY A 583 5.56 -31.11 2.22
C GLY A 583 5.50 -30.37 3.55
N THR A 584 5.32 -31.13 4.64
CA THR A 584 5.33 -30.65 6.03
C THR A 584 6.63 -30.95 6.77
N TRP A 585 7.50 -31.82 6.21
CA TRP A 585 8.79 -32.16 6.82
C TRP A 585 9.70 -30.94 6.88
N GLN A 586 10.22 -30.67 8.07
CA GLN A 586 11.26 -29.68 8.32
C GLN A 586 12.21 -30.17 9.43
N LYS A 587 13.47 -29.75 9.38
CA LYS A 587 14.48 -30.05 10.40
C LYS A 587 15.42 -28.86 10.59
N ARG A 588 15.67 -28.48 11.85
CA ARG A 588 16.65 -27.46 12.24
C ARG A 588 17.92 -28.13 12.75
N ASN A 589 19.07 -27.61 12.34
CA ASN A 589 20.37 -28.20 12.66
C ASN A 589 21.42 -27.09 12.86
N THR A 590 22.49 -27.40 13.60
CA THR A 590 23.70 -26.57 13.67
C THR A 590 24.79 -27.26 12.86
N LEU A 591 25.53 -26.50 12.06
CA LEU A 591 26.64 -27.02 11.27
C LEU A 591 27.93 -26.92 12.08
N LYS A 592 28.83 -27.89 11.88
CA LYS A 592 30.17 -27.91 12.47
C LYS A 592 31.17 -27.38 11.45
N GLU A 593 32.03 -26.45 11.85
CA GLU A 593 33.13 -26.00 11.01
C GLU A 593 34.21 -27.09 10.88
N THR A 594 34.70 -27.32 9.66
CA THR A 594 35.73 -28.33 9.35
C THR A 594 37.06 -27.72 8.89
N GLY A 595 37.12 -26.41 8.71
CA GLY A 595 38.27 -25.67 8.17
C GLY A 595 37.94 -24.99 6.83
N GLU A 596 38.77 -24.04 6.39
CA GLU A 596 38.59 -23.27 5.15
C GLU A 596 37.18 -22.67 4.94
N GLY A 597 36.51 -22.25 6.03
CA GLY A 597 35.14 -21.75 5.98
C GLY A 597 34.12 -22.78 5.46
N VAL A 598 34.45 -24.08 5.51
CA VAL A 598 33.54 -25.18 5.23
C VAL A 598 32.82 -25.59 6.51
N TYR A 599 31.50 -25.72 6.41
CA TYR A 599 30.59 -26.07 7.48
C TYR A 599 29.78 -27.29 7.06
N GLU A 600 29.75 -28.33 7.90
CA GLU A 600 29.09 -29.60 7.59
C GLU A 600 28.00 -30.00 8.59
N TRP A 601 27.02 -30.78 8.11
CA TRP A 601 26.00 -31.41 8.95
C TRP A 601 25.52 -32.75 8.34
N GLN A 602 25.26 -33.74 9.19
CA GLN A 602 24.80 -35.08 8.80
C GLN A 602 23.27 -35.18 8.74
N ALA A 603 22.74 -35.33 7.54
CA ALA A 603 21.32 -35.38 7.22
C ALA A 603 20.81 -36.80 6.95
N ILE A 604 19.54 -37.05 7.27
CA ILE A 604 18.76 -38.18 6.76
C ILE A 604 17.47 -37.59 6.19
N PHE A 605 17.13 -37.95 4.95
CA PHE A 605 15.94 -37.47 4.24
C PHE A 605 14.87 -38.57 4.19
N PRO A 606 13.59 -38.29 4.49
CA PRO A 606 12.55 -39.32 4.59
C PRO A 606 12.00 -39.79 3.24
N GLU A 607 12.05 -38.96 2.20
CA GLU A 607 11.41 -39.23 0.90
C GLU A 607 12.24 -38.62 -0.25
N PRO A 608 12.11 -39.14 -1.48
CA PRO A 608 12.55 -38.43 -2.69
C PRO A 608 11.87 -37.06 -2.85
N GLY A 609 12.48 -36.17 -3.63
CA GLY A 609 11.94 -34.85 -3.98
C GLY A 609 12.90 -33.70 -3.73
N VAL A 610 12.40 -32.47 -3.87
CA VAL A 610 13.20 -31.25 -3.67
C VAL A 610 13.11 -30.80 -2.22
N TYR A 611 14.26 -30.58 -1.61
CA TYR A 611 14.40 -29.96 -0.30
C TYR A 611 15.04 -28.58 -0.46
N LYS A 612 14.58 -27.61 0.32
CA LYS A 612 15.23 -26.29 0.43
C LYS A 612 15.91 -26.17 1.79
N ILE A 613 17.08 -25.54 1.81
CA ILE A 613 17.90 -25.32 3.00
C ILE A 613 18.12 -23.81 3.14
N LEU A 614 17.62 -23.24 4.23
CA LEU A 614 17.85 -21.86 4.66
C LEU A 614 18.93 -21.82 5.73
N PHE A 615 19.73 -20.75 5.75
CA PHE A 615 20.82 -20.57 6.71
C PHE A 615 20.50 -19.46 7.71
N ASN A 616 21.14 -19.53 8.88
CA ASN A 616 21.11 -18.50 9.91
C ASN A 616 22.51 -18.36 10.48
N VAL A 617 23.06 -17.15 10.38
CA VAL A 617 24.44 -16.78 10.76
C VAL A 617 24.37 -15.50 11.61
N PRO A 618 24.13 -15.60 12.93
CA PRO A 618 23.84 -14.44 13.78
C PRO A 618 24.95 -13.38 13.79
N SER A 619 26.22 -13.80 13.71
CA SER A 619 27.40 -12.92 13.65
C SER A 619 27.47 -12.07 12.37
N ARG A 620 26.68 -12.41 11.34
CA ARG A 620 26.50 -11.62 10.10
C ARG A 620 25.06 -11.10 9.95
N LYS A 621 24.24 -11.19 11.01
CA LYS A 621 22.81 -10.80 11.07
C LYS A 621 21.87 -11.51 10.08
N ILE A 622 22.35 -12.52 9.34
CA ILE A 622 21.55 -13.28 8.38
C ILE A 622 20.64 -14.25 9.14
N ARG A 623 19.33 -14.11 8.97
CA ARG A 623 18.32 -15.04 9.51
C ARG A 623 17.79 -15.94 8.39
N TRP A 624 17.05 -16.98 8.78
CA TRP A 624 16.36 -17.91 7.86
C TRP A 624 15.68 -17.24 6.66
N VAL A 625 14.99 -16.12 6.89
CA VAL A 625 14.15 -15.43 5.90
C VAL A 625 14.91 -14.41 5.04
N ASP A 626 16.19 -14.17 5.34
CA ASP A 626 17.07 -13.27 4.58
C ASP A 626 18.23 -14.05 3.92
N SER A 627 18.23 -15.39 4.02
CA SER A 627 19.23 -16.28 3.44
C SER A 627 18.78 -16.81 2.07
N PRO A 628 19.67 -16.84 1.04
CA PRO A 628 19.37 -17.52 -0.21
C PRO A 628 19.21 -19.02 0.01
N ALA A 629 18.08 -19.57 -0.43
CA ALA A 629 17.74 -20.97 -0.19
C ALA A 629 18.54 -21.91 -1.11
N GLN A 630 19.41 -22.74 -0.53
CA GLN A 630 20.07 -23.81 -1.27
C GLN A 630 19.08 -24.93 -1.58
N ALA A 631 19.03 -25.36 -2.85
CA ALA A 631 18.14 -26.43 -3.30
C ALA A 631 18.89 -27.77 -3.35
N LEU A 632 18.21 -28.84 -2.93
CA LEU A 632 18.77 -30.18 -2.83
C LEU A 632 17.78 -31.21 -3.37
N THR A 633 18.16 -31.93 -4.41
CA THR A 633 17.34 -33.02 -4.97
C THR A 633 17.72 -34.34 -4.29
N VAL A 634 16.75 -34.97 -3.63
CA VAL A 634 16.85 -36.34 -3.13
C VAL A 634 16.21 -37.25 -4.17
N ILE A 635 16.98 -38.20 -4.69
CA ILE A 635 16.57 -39.07 -5.80
C ILE A 635 16.13 -40.42 -5.23
N ALA A 636 15.14 -41.06 -5.83
CA ALA A 636 14.87 -42.47 -5.56
C ALA A 636 16.09 -43.32 -5.96
N LYS A 637 16.34 -44.42 -5.25
CA LYS A 637 17.39 -45.36 -5.64
C LYS A 637 16.99 -45.99 -7.00
N PRO A 638 17.91 -46.15 -7.97
CA PRO A 638 17.68 -47.05 -9.09
C PRO A 638 17.59 -48.48 -8.53
N ASP A 639 16.46 -49.15 -8.73
CA ASP A 639 16.35 -50.58 -8.42
C ASP A 639 17.06 -51.41 -9.51
N ASP A 640 17.61 -52.55 -9.09
CA ASP A 640 18.31 -53.47 -9.96
C ASP A 640 17.36 -54.02 -11.04
N GLN A 641 17.69 -53.80 -12.31
CA GLN A 641 16.97 -54.41 -13.43
C GLN A 641 17.37 -55.87 -13.62
N THR A 642 16.83 -56.76 -12.78
CA THR A 642 16.80 -58.20 -13.08
C THR A 642 15.69 -58.49 -14.09
N VAL A 643 16.11 -58.73 -15.33
CA VAL A 643 15.22 -59.08 -16.45
C VAL A 643 14.68 -60.51 -16.30
N THR A 644 13.36 -60.66 -16.34
CA THR A 644 12.73 -61.76 -17.08
C THR A 644 11.35 -61.36 -17.60
N GLU A 645 11.07 -61.67 -18.86
CA GLU A 645 9.84 -61.29 -19.55
C GLU A 645 8.73 -62.35 -19.42
N SER A 646 7.52 -61.92 -19.82
CA SER A 646 6.47 -62.71 -20.49
C SER A 646 5.39 -63.44 -19.67
N ASN A 647 4.21 -63.49 -20.30
CA ASN A 647 3.10 -64.44 -20.15
C ASN A 647 2.19 -64.37 -18.91
N GLY A 648 0.92 -63.99 -19.12
CA GLY A 648 -0.18 -64.35 -18.22
C GLY A 648 -1.46 -63.52 -18.34
N LEU A 649 -2.37 -63.85 -19.28
CA LEU A 649 -3.78 -63.42 -19.16
C LEU A 649 -4.43 -64.17 -17.99
N GLY A 650 -4.91 -63.45 -16.96
CA GLY A 650 -5.29 -64.06 -15.68
C GLY A 650 -6.49 -63.41 -14.97
N LYS A 651 -7.66 -63.39 -15.63
CA LYS A 651 -9.04 -63.19 -15.10
C LYS A 651 -9.18 -62.46 -13.74
N MET A 652 -9.83 -61.29 -13.76
CA MET A 652 -10.57 -60.80 -12.58
C MET A 652 -11.57 -61.86 -12.10
N ARG A 653 -11.67 -62.07 -10.78
CA ARG A 653 -12.76 -62.80 -10.14
C ARG A 653 -13.13 -62.03 -8.87
N ALA A 654 -14.42 -61.76 -8.69
CA ALA A 654 -14.93 -61.01 -7.55
C ALA A 654 -15.48 -61.95 -6.47
N THR A 655 -15.17 -61.60 -5.21
CA THR A 655 -15.81 -61.95 -3.93
C THR A 655 -15.21 -60.92 -2.96
N ASP A 656 -15.93 -59.92 -2.45
CA ASP A 656 -17.06 -59.94 -1.51
C ASP A 656 -16.64 -60.18 -0.04
N GLU A 657 -17.12 -59.30 0.84
CA GLU A 657 -17.11 -59.31 2.31
C GLU A 657 -15.71 -59.29 2.99
N GLN A 658 -15.43 -58.45 4.01
CA GLN A 658 -16.29 -57.72 4.96
C GLN A 658 -15.89 -56.25 5.14
#